data_AF-A0A9D8W346-F1
#
_entry.id   AF-A0A9D8W346-F1
#
_cell.length_a   1.000
_cell.length_b   1.000
_cell.length_c   1.000
_cell.angle_alpha   90.00
_cell.angle_beta   90.00
_cell.angle_gamma   90.00
#
_symmetry.space_group_name_H-M   'P 1'
#
loop_
_entity.id
_entity.type
_entity.pdbx_description
1 polymer ?
#
loop_
_entity_poly.entity_id
_entity_poly.type
_entity_poly.pdbx_seq_one_letter_code
_entity_poly.pdbx_strand_id
1 'polypeptide(L)'
;MVQKLLSLPAFLRDPFSPRSTLFHGLLGAVLLALTAAHSEPVAAQSLEAVAIAERERDFGRLTLRFRDRLDLPPYELDAENGVLRIVFEEAVDTDIRDSMRVLSDFVTIARRDPDGRALRFGLSRAVRINTMEAGETLFIDFLPTTWQGFPPPLPEEVVTRLAERAEQAAREAAEAERRRLLGELEPEVTLRIGAAPTFTRYAFNWNVPFNVAVAQSGPELTMEFDYDVPIDLSQAFVDQPSELVNLDYDRDGASLSITMEVTPGSGLRWFEDDQRFVVDLERETPLDIDGIDQEELDRVMATLSPAIDGVTDETTRFSTVGARTDEVIEPEEDAQIIDVARPLNPSGLTPIVPEPETDMADDTAPIGEGGLAGGEPDPSADVPLLADGSPAITEEDLEILAQRPDVVTARALQGGRAPEVGEAMEEAVDPNIVRVEVRMEGDETRLLFPFSQPTPAAAFRRESFVTLVFENPIPFDLRAMRLELNDLVRSIRPVRVNDLNLIHLEMRDSALVSMVPSGNRWIVVLGPSIVEPPQGLDVGRGTLPDGKAFAEVLGDGFGRMRRIMHPHVGDELLVVPMLAPSQGALARQELVEFEILPSAQGLIVRPKTDALALDVEPNRVVITREQGLTLSEVGLSLGSFGFSPDERPGYFDLRAYAGEGASGFRDRYEDFQESVAAAEGAVRIERLMAFARFLLAFDLGQEANGILDIVVSEASALEHDEAYLMVRAAALTLAGRSDEARDIIDSHVMDGVADAGFWGLLANASLRDWPAVNAAYDDVAALFDGYPSGLVAQARLDGVEAALNVQAIDLATERLSQIDPTRLMGSPKEDRLALLQGQVALAKGRMEEALEVFDKIRAENEGPLGAQATLLGIETRVLNDELTLTEGLDQLENLAVAWRGDDTEVRTRRFLGELYVEQGRYSDALTALKGILIAQPNHPEANDVSDDMQAIFVDLYLNGEADQMPAIDALSLFYDFRELTPIGRRGDELVRRLTDRLVSIDLLDQAADLLLHQVDNRLTGTAKAQIAADLALIYLMDYRPSEAVAVLQRSRVSQAPQSIERGRRVIEARALSELGRHELALEMLRSLDGNDIDAVRADVLWNAERWAEAGEVLERSLADRWRDRVPLDEDEMQQVLRASIAFSFANDEYALERLRARFDGKMSEGIYASAFDVVTAPIETQGSAFRDVARGIAGLNTLNRFLADYRSTFSSQTTPIASPGA
;
A
#
# COMPACT_ATOMS: atom_id res chain seq x y z
N MET A 1 25.51 54.97 40.03
CA MET A 1 25.32 56.39 40.35
C MET A 1 23.83 56.64 40.54
N VAL A 2 23.40 57.16 41.70
CA VAL A 2 22.09 57.82 42.01
C VAL A 2 20.82 57.26 41.32
N GLN A 3 20.01 56.41 41.96
CA GLN A 3 18.92 56.73 42.93
C GLN A 3 17.59 57.35 42.37
N LYS A 4 16.51 56.54 42.41
CA LYS A 4 15.42 56.57 43.43
C LYS A 4 14.27 57.62 43.35
N LEU A 5 13.15 57.20 43.96
CA LEU A 5 11.94 57.92 44.45
C LEU A 5 10.79 58.10 43.43
N LEU A 6 9.61 57.45 43.58
CA LEU A 6 8.60 57.36 44.68
C LEU A 6 7.54 58.47 44.62
N SER A 7 6.25 58.11 44.48
CA SER A 7 5.31 58.09 45.63
C SER A 7 3.83 57.81 45.25
N LEU A 8 3.23 56.88 46.00
CA LEU A 8 1.79 56.67 46.28
C LEU A 8 1.24 57.87 47.13
N PRO A 9 -0.08 58.02 47.50
CA PRO A 9 -0.99 56.91 47.81
C PRO A 9 -2.56 57.10 47.76
N ALA A 10 -3.25 55.94 47.91
CA ALA A 10 -4.39 55.67 48.81
C ALA A 10 -5.86 56.15 48.57
N PHE A 11 -6.74 55.12 48.51
CA PHE A 11 -7.85 54.80 49.45
C PHE A 11 -9.35 54.87 49.04
N LEU A 12 -9.91 53.66 48.89
CA LEU A 12 -11.18 53.11 49.44
C LEU A 12 -12.60 53.44 48.90
N ARG A 13 -13.36 52.33 48.74
CA ARG A 13 -14.80 52.08 48.99
C ARG A 13 -15.85 52.43 47.91
N ASP A 14 -16.25 51.39 47.15
CA ASP A 14 -17.56 50.68 47.19
C ASP A 14 -18.69 51.22 48.12
N PRO A 15 -19.99 50.86 47.93
CA PRO A 15 -20.57 49.90 46.95
C PRO A 15 -21.96 50.29 46.35
N PHE A 16 -22.59 49.31 45.67
CA PHE A 16 -24.04 49.08 45.43
C PHE A 16 -24.69 49.37 44.05
N SER A 17 -25.30 48.29 43.55
CA SER A 17 -26.29 48.13 42.48
C SER A 17 -27.73 48.47 43.02
N PRO A 18 -28.90 48.24 42.33
CA PRO A 18 -29.11 47.48 41.09
C PRO A 18 -30.23 47.95 40.11
N ARG A 19 -30.41 47.13 39.05
CA ARG A 19 -31.65 46.84 38.28
C ARG A 19 -32.14 47.77 37.15
N SER A 20 -32.17 47.12 35.97
CA SER A 20 -33.31 46.94 35.06
C SER A 20 -33.52 47.84 33.82
N THR A 21 -33.56 47.12 32.69
CA THR A 21 -34.42 47.29 31.51
C THR A 21 -34.28 48.53 30.61
N LEU A 22 -33.54 48.29 29.51
CA LEU A 22 -34.08 48.13 28.13
C LEU A 22 -34.90 49.26 27.46
N PHE A 23 -34.61 49.35 26.15
CA PHE A 23 -35.41 49.87 25.03
C PHE A 23 -35.18 51.30 24.49
N HIS A 24 -34.28 51.33 23.49
CA HIS A 24 -34.49 51.86 22.14
C HIS A 24 -34.62 53.39 21.91
N GLY A 25 -33.54 53.95 21.36
CA GLY A 25 -33.56 54.18 19.91
C GLY A 25 -33.87 55.58 19.40
N LEU A 26 -33.06 56.59 19.73
CA LEU A 26 -33.01 57.85 18.95
C LEU A 26 -31.72 58.67 19.17
N LEU A 27 -30.57 58.14 18.76
CA LEU A 27 -29.29 58.90 18.72
C LEU A 27 -28.48 58.70 17.42
N GLY A 28 -29.14 58.27 16.33
CA GLY A 28 -28.49 57.82 15.09
C GLY A 28 -28.18 58.87 14.02
N ALA A 29 -28.25 60.18 14.32
CA ALA A 29 -28.22 61.22 13.28
C ALA A 29 -27.28 62.42 13.53
N VAL A 30 -26.56 62.48 14.66
CA VAL A 30 -25.76 63.69 15.03
C VAL A 30 -24.28 63.40 15.30
N LEU A 31 -23.87 62.12 15.51
CA LEU A 31 -22.45 61.76 15.62
C LEU A 31 -21.75 61.52 14.26
N LEU A 32 -22.45 61.64 13.14
CA LEU A 32 -21.97 61.20 11.81
C LEU A 32 -21.17 62.25 11.02
N ALA A 33 -20.68 63.30 11.68
CA ALA A 33 -20.02 64.45 11.03
C ALA A 33 -18.79 65.00 11.76
N LEU A 34 -18.26 64.32 12.78
CA LEU A 34 -17.13 64.82 13.60
C LEU A 34 -16.06 63.78 13.95
N THR A 35 -16.12 62.58 13.39
CA THR A 35 -15.11 61.51 13.52
C THR A 35 -14.47 61.18 12.17
N ALA A 36 -14.01 62.21 11.46
CA ALA A 36 -13.39 62.10 10.13
C ALA A 36 -11.96 62.69 10.13
N ALA A 37 -11.12 62.25 11.07
CA ALA A 37 -9.67 62.41 11.05
C ALA A 37 -9.03 61.42 12.04
N HIS A 38 -8.08 60.60 11.57
CA HIS A 38 -7.29 59.64 12.34
C HIS A 38 -8.07 58.47 12.99
N SER A 39 -8.72 57.67 12.15
CA SER A 39 -8.55 56.22 12.26
C SER A 39 -7.65 55.78 11.11
N GLU A 40 -6.35 55.66 11.37
CA GLU A 40 -5.54 54.78 10.53
C GLU A 40 -6.16 53.38 10.62
N PRO A 41 -6.27 52.62 9.53
CA PRO A 41 -6.53 51.20 9.67
C PRO A 41 -5.38 50.63 10.50
N VAL A 42 -5.70 50.05 11.66
CA VAL A 42 -4.76 49.14 12.32
C VAL A 42 -4.58 48.01 11.30
N ALA A 43 -3.45 48.05 10.59
CA ALA A 43 -3.05 46.94 9.75
C ALA A 43 -2.98 45.73 10.68
N ALA A 44 -3.80 44.71 10.41
CA ALA A 44 -3.62 43.43 11.05
C ALA A 44 -2.17 43.03 10.81
N GLN A 45 -1.42 42.76 11.88
CA GLN A 45 -0.03 42.35 11.75
C GLN A 45 -0.02 41.06 10.94
N SER A 46 0.55 41.12 9.74
CA SER A 46 0.68 39.94 8.89
C SER A 46 1.91 39.16 9.35
N LEU A 47 1.74 37.86 9.59
CA LEU A 47 2.83 36.96 9.94
C LEU A 47 3.81 36.88 8.77
N GLU A 48 5.07 37.25 8.97
CA GLU A 48 6.12 37.03 7.96
C GLU A 48 6.45 35.54 7.87
N ALA A 49 6.28 34.96 6.68
CA ALA A 49 6.71 33.60 6.40
C ALA A 49 7.61 33.53 5.16
N VAL A 50 8.69 32.77 5.25
CA VAL A 50 9.58 32.48 4.13
C VAL A 50 9.12 31.19 3.47
N ALA A 51 8.64 31.29 2.23
CA ALA A 51 8.35 30.14 1.38
C ALA A 51 9.62 29.72 0.63
N ILE A 52 9.97 28.44 0.69
CA ILE A 52 11.06 27.81 -0.05
C ILE A 52 10.46 26.64 -0.82
N ALA A 53 10.71 26.57 -2.13
CA ALA A 53 10.23 25.48 -2.98
C ALA A 53 11.43 24.74 -3.55
N GLU A 54 11.42 23.40 -3.42
CA GLU A 54 12.53 22.51 -3.77
C GLU A 54 12.00 21.35 -4.61
N ARG A 55 12.73 21.00 -5.66
CA ARG A 55 12.40 19.87 -6.53
C ARG A 55 13.41 18.76 -6.29
N GLU A 56 12.92 17.66 -5.75
CA GLU A 56 13.68 16.43 -5.61
C GLU A 56 13.52 15.56 -6.87
N ARG A 57 14.16 14.39 -6.90
CA ARG A 57 14.18 13.53 -8.09
C ARG A 57 12.77 13.06 -8.48
N ASP A 58 11.95 12.71 -7.48
CA ASP A 58 10.68 12.01 -7.66
C ASP A 58 9.46 12.75 -7.05
N PHE A 59 9.68 13.83 -6.28
CA PHE A 59 8.63 14.67 -5.68
C PHE A 59 9.03 16.15 -5.61
N GLY A 60 8.06 17.02 -5.27
CA GLY A 60 8.29 18.43 -4.99
C GLY A 60 7.97 18.79 -3.53
N ARG A 61 8.79 19.64 -2.90
CA ARG A 61 8.61 20.09 -1.50
C ARG A 61 8.40 21.61 -1.44
N LEU A 62 7.45 22.06 -0.63
CA LEU A 62 7.20 23.46 -0.30
C LEU A 62 7.28 23.63 1.22
N THR A 63 8.22 24.45 1.67
CA THR A 63 8.49 24.74 3.08
C THR A 63 8.06 26.16 3.40
N LEU A 64 7.17 26.34 4.38
CA LEU A 64 6.73 27.62 4.91
C LEU A 64 7.30 27.80 6.32
N ARG A 65 8.32 28.65 6.48
CA ARG A 65 8.91 28.95 7.80
C ARG A 65 8.46 30.31 8.30
N PHE A 66 7.74 30.34 9.42
CA PHE A 66 7.22 31.53 10.06
C PHE A 66 8.29 32.19 10.93
N ARG A 67 8.34 33.52 10.93
CA ARG A 67 9.28 34.29 11.77
C ARG A 67 8.63 34.67 13.11
N ASP A 68 9.48 34.88 14.11
CA ASP A 68 9.13 35.43 15.43
C ASP A 68 8.04 34.63 16.20
N ARG A 69 7.91 33.33 15.90
CA ARG A 69 7.05 32.36 16.59
C ARG A 69 7.84 31.12 17.03
N LEU A 70 7.23 30.30 17.89
CA LEU A 70 7.78 29.02 18.37
C LEU A 70 6.97 27.81 17.86
N ASP A 71 5.87 28.12 17.17
CA ASP A 71 4.69 27.30 16.95
C ASP A 71 4.01 27.78 15.67
N LEU A 72 3.47 26.86 14.87
CA LEU A 72 2.75 27.19 13.65
C LEU A 72 1.45 27.98 13.95
N PRO A 73 1.09 28.96 13.10
CA PRO A 73 -0.25 29.54 13.16
C PRO A 73 -1.30 28.47 12.79
N PRO A 74 -2.47 28.45 13.45
CA PRO A 74 -3.56 27.55 13.07
C PRO A 74 -3.92 27.68 11.59
N TYR A 75 -4.00 26.53 10.90
CA TYR A 75 -4.25 26.46 9.47
C TYR A 75 -5.20 25.31 9.10
N GLU A 76 -5.88 25.46 7.97
CA GLU A 76 -6.66 24.42 7.30
C GLU A 76 -6.07 24.19 5.90
N LEU A 77 -5.95 22.93 5.49
CA LEU A 77 -5.46 22.54 4.16
C LEU A 77 -6.51 21.67 3.45
N ASP A 78 -6.78 22.01 2.20
CA ASP A 78 -7.84 21.41 1.37
C ASP A 78 -7.33 21.24 -0.07
N ALA A 79 -7.43 20.04 -0.63
CA ALA A 79 -6.83 19.66 -1.92
C ALA A 79 -7.86 18.99 -2.84
N GLU A 80 -8.81 19.79 -3.35
CA GLU A 80 -9.91 19.32 -4.19
C GLU A 80 -9.86 19.91 -5.61
N ASN A 81 -10.41 19.17 -6.59
CA ASN A 81 -10.66 19.64 -7.97
C ASN A 81 -9.42 20.25 -8.67
N GLY A 82 -8.21 19.75 -8.38
CA GLY A 82 -6.96 20.26 -8.93
C GLY A 82 -6.50 21.59 -8.34
N VAL A 83 -6.99 21.98 -7.16
CA VAL A 83 -6.54 23.17 -6.44
C VAL A 83 -6.23 22.84 -4.98
N LEU A 84 -4.98 23.03 -4.58
CA LEU A 84 -4.57 23.06 -3.18
C LEU A 84 -4.85 24.45 -2.59
N ARG A 85 -5.61 24.53 -1.50
CA ARG A 85 -5.89 25.73 -0.71
C ARG A 85 -5.36 25.53 0.70
N ILE A 86 -4.57 26.48 1.17
CA ILE A 86 -4.11 26.60 2.55
C ILE A 86 -4.74 27.86 3.12
N VAL A 87 -5.41 27.79 4.27
CA VAL A 87 -6.08 28.91 4.94
C VAL A 87 -5.49 29.07 6.34
N PHE A 88 -5.18 30.31 6.73
CA PHE A 88 -4.66 30.67 8.04
C PHE A 88 -5.66 31.60 8.75
N GLU A 89 -5.76 31.52 10.08
CA GLU A 89 -6.61 32.44 10.87
C GLU A 89 -6.10 33.90 10.80
N GLU A 90 -4.79 34.06 10.71
CA GLU A 90 -4.09 35.34 10.57
C GLU A 90 -3.62 35.56 9.12
N ALA A 91 -3.43 36.82 8.72
CA ALA A 91 -2.91 37.11 7.38
C ALA A 91 -1.41 36.76 7.32
N VAL A 92 -0.97 36.01 6.31
CA VAL A 92 0.42 35.60 6.13
C VAL A 92 1.03 36.38 4.96
N ASP A 93 2.12 37.12 5.22
CA ASP A 93 2.90 37.76 4.17
C ASP A 93 4.06 36.86 3.75
N THR A 94 3.90 36.25 2.57
CA THR A 94 4.90 35.36 1.97
C THR A 94 4.88 35.45 0.44
N ASP A 95 6.03 35.18 -0.19
CA ASP A 95 6.20 35.18 -1.64
C ASP A 95 6.30 33.75 -2.19
N ILE A 96 5.20 33.26 -2.75
CA ILE A 96 5.09 31.92 -3.33
C ILE A 96 5.37 31.89 -4.84
N ARG A 97 5.87 32.98 -5.45
CA ARG A 97 6.03 33.04 -6.91
C ARG A 97 7.06 32.06 -7.47
N ASP A 98 8.10 31.75 -6.69
CA ASP A 98 9.12 30.79 -7.09
C ASP A 98 8.62 29.33 -7.11
N SER A 99 7.54 28.98 -6.41
CA SER A 99 7.02 27.60 -6.45
C SER A 99 6.49 27.21 -7.83
N MET A 100 5.90 28.15 -8.59
CA MET A 100 5.50 27.91 -9.99
C MET A 100 6.70 27.60 -10.91
N ARG A 101 7.90 28.08 -10.54
CA ARG A 101 9.13 27.92 -11.34
C ARG A 101 9.90 26.65 -10.98
N VAL A 102 9.91 26.29 -9.69
CA VAL A 102 10.65 25.11 -9.19
C VAL A 102 9.78 23.85 -9.24
N LEU A 103 8.49 23.96 -8.90
CA LEU A 103 7.53 22.85 -8.86
C LEU A 103 6.65 22.81 -10.12
N SER A 104 7.15 23.24 -11.27
CA SER A 104 6.39 23.34 -12.54
C SER A 104 5.65 22.06 -12.93
N ASP A 105 6.20 20.91 -12.54
CA ASP A 105 5.69 19.59 -12.85
C ASP A 105 4.42 19.25 -12.04
N PHE A 106 4.18 19.96 -10.94
CA PHE A 106 3.08 19.76 -9.97
C PHE A 106 2.17 20.99 -9.81
N VAL A 107 2.70 22.21 -9.96
CA VAL A 107 2.02 23.49 -9.72
C VAL A 107 2.05 24.37 -10.97
N THR A 108 0.87 24.68 -11.52
CA THR A 108 0.71 25.57 -12.70
C THR A 108 0.54 27.03 -12.35
N ILE A 109 -0.06 27.32 -11.18
CA ILE A 109 -0.31 28.68 -10.71
C ILE A 109 -0.26 28.73 -9.18
N ALA A 110 0.40 29.75 -8.62
CA ALA A 110 0.46 30.01 -7.19
C ALA A 110 -0.02 31.45 -6.94
N ARG A 111 -1.03 31.63 -6.08
CA ARG A 111 -1.58 32.95 -5.73
C ARG A 111 -1.92 33.04 -4.24
N ARG A 112 -1.65 34.21 -3.66
CA ARG A 112 -2.15 34.60 -2.34
C ARG A 112 -3.45 35.37 -2.50
N ASP A 113 -4.41 35.14 -1.62
CA ASP A 113 -5.68 35.87 -1.62
C ASP A 113 -5.50 37.34 -1.18
N PRO A 114 -6.42 38.25 -1.58
CA PRO A 114 -6.30 39.68 -1.29
C PRO A 114 -6.33 40.05 0.20
N ASP A 115 -6.84 39.16 1.05
CA ASP A 115 -6.86 39.30 2.52
C ASP A 115 -5.60 38.74 3.21
N GLY A 116 -4.70 38.10 2.44
CA GLY A 116 -3.50 37.45 2.94
C GLY A 116 -3.75 36.15 3.71
N ARG A 117 -5.00 35.70 3.88
CA ARG A 117 -5.34 34.55 4.72
C ARG A 117 -5.31 33.21 3.99
N ALA A 118 -5.36 33.21 2.66
CA ALA A 118 -5.26 31.97 1.89
C ALA A 118 -4.13 31.97 0.86
N LEU A 119 -3.44 30.84 0.75
CA LEU A 119 -2.56 30.49 -0.36
C LEU A 119 -3.28 29.47 -1.24
N ARG A 120 -3.25 29.64 -2.56
CA ARG A 120 -3.89 28.74 -3.52
C ARG A 120 -2.91 28.34 -4.61
N PHE A 121 -2.77 27.04 -4.82
CA PHE A 121 -1.93 26.43 -5.85
C PHE A 121 -2.82 25.62 -6.80
N GLY A 122 -2.86 26.00 -8.08
CA GLY A 122 -3.47 25.18 -9.11
C GLY A 122 -2.52 24.07 -9.51
N LEU A 123 -2.99 22.83 -9.49
CA LEU A 123 -2.19 21.63 -9.71
C LEU A 123 -2.17 21.28 -11.20
N SER A 124 -1.04 20.82 -11.71
CA SER A 124 -0.87 20.39 -13.12
C SER A 124 -1.48 19.02 -13.41
N ARG A 125 -1.53 18.17 -12.36
CA ARG A 125 -1.95 16.77 -12.37
C ARG A 125 -2.57 16.42 -11.02
N ALA A 126 -3.20 15.26 -10.91
CA ALA A 126 -3.52 14.70 -9.61
C ALA A 126 -2.21 14.41 -8.84
N VAL A 127 -2.16 14.83 -7.57
CA VAL A 127 -1.03 14.62 -6.66
C VAL A 127 -1.57 14.22 -5.29
N ARG A 128 -0.82 13.38 -4.58
CA ARG A 128 -1.04 13.14 -3.15
C ARG A 128 -0.26 14.20 -2.39
N ILE A 129 -0.93 14.90 -1.47
CA ILE A 129 -0.30 15.91 -0.61
C ILE A 129 0.10 15.23 0.70
N ASN A 130 1.34 15.42 1.13
CA ASN A 130 1.83 15.06 2.46
C ASN A 130 2.21 16.34 3.22
N THR A 131 1.95 16.40 4.52
CA THR A 131 2.15 17.61 5.35
C THR A 131 2.86 17.25 6.64
N MET A 132 3.89 17.99 7.01
CA MET A 132 4.64 17.77 8.26
C MET A 132 4.88 19.08 8.99
N GLU A 133 4.75 19.05 10.32
CA GLU A 133 4.87 20.23 11.19
C GLU A 133 6.12 20.12 12.06
N ALA A 134 6.92 21.19 12.12
CA ALA A 134 8.18 21.22 12.85
C ALA A 134 8.44 22.61 13.45
N GLY A 135 7.97 22.82 14.68
CA GLY A 135 8.13 24.08 15.41
C GLY A 135 7.46 25.26 14.68
N GLU A 136 8.25 26.21 14.21
CA GLU A 136 7.80 27.34 13.38
C GLU A 136 7.72 27.04 11.86
N THR A 137 7.87 25.79 11.42
CA THR A 137 7.97 25.41 10.00
C THR A 137 6.94 24.35 9.57
N LEU A 138 6.27 24.60 8.44
CA LEU A 138 5.31 23.69 7.80
C LEU A 138 5.89 23.20 6.47
N PHE A 139 5.97 21.88 6.30
CA PHE A 139 6.40 21.21 5.07
C PHE A 139 5.19 20.64 4.33
N ILE A 140 5.20 20.77 3.00
CA ILE A 140 4.11 20.34 2.11
C ILE A 140 4.72 19.68 0.88
N ASP A 141 4.54 18.37 0.74
CA ASP A 141 5.07 17.59 -0.37
C ASP A 141 3.99 17.29 -1.42
N PHE A 142 4.38 17.41 -2.67
CA PHE A 142 3.59 17.13 -3.86
C PHE A 142 4.11 15.81 -4.45
N LEU A 143 3.45 14.71 -4.07
CA LEU A 143 3.79 13.36 -4.54
C LEU A 143 2.97 13.04 -5.80
N PRO A 144 3.56 12.46 -6.87
CA PRO A 144 2.80 11.96 -8.01
C PRO A 144 1.85 10.82 -7.58
N THR A 145 0.75 10.59 -8.31
CA THR A 145 -0.17 9.47 -8.05
C THR A 145 0.47 8.08 -8.23
N THR A 146 1.63 8.01 -8.86
CA THR A 146 2.43 6.80 -9.06
C THR A 146 3.51 6.61 -7.97
N TRP A 147 3.50 7.41 -6.90
CA TRP A 147 4.47 7.28 -5.80
C TRP A 147 4.31 5.94 -5.08
N GLN A 148 5.38 5.15 -5.04
CA GLN A 148 5.47 3.89 -4.30
C GLN A 148 6.45 4.05 -3.14
N GLY A 149 6.08 3.56 -1.96
CA GLY A 149 6.86 3.70 -0.72
C GLY A 149 6.36 4.81 0.21
N PHE A 150 7.06 4.98 1.35
CA PHE A 150 6.70 5.95 2.39
C PHE A 150 6.83 7.41 1.91
N PRO A 151 6.10 8.36 2.52
CA PRO A 151 6.33 9.79 2.29
C PRO A 151 7.76 10.21 2.71
N PRO A 152 8.36 11.23 2.07
CA PRO A 152 9.73 11.64 2.40
C PRO A 152 9.79 12.27 3.81
N PRO A 153 10.75 11.86 4.67
CA PRO A 153 10.81 12.32 6.06
C PRO A 153 11.14 13.81 6.20
N LEU A 154 11.04 14.31 7.44
CA LEU A 154 11.58 15.61 7.82
C LEU A 154 13.10 15.65 7.55
N PRO A 155 13.67 16.78 7.09
CA PRO A 155 15.11 16.88 6.91
C PRO A 155 15.85 16.71 8.25
N GLU A 156 16.91 15.90 8.25
CA GLU A 156 17.71 15.53 9.43
C GLU A 156 18.14 16.75 10.27
N GLU A 157 18.58 17.85 9.62
CA GLU A 157 18.98 19.11 10.28
C GLU A 157 17.83 19.79 11.07
N VAL A 158 16.57 19.48 10.77
CA VAL A 158 15.41 19.97 11.52
C VAL A 158 15.18 19.11 12.76
N VAL A 159 15.31 17.79 12.63
CA VAL A 159 15.17 16.82 13.73
C VAL A 159 16.20 17.09 14.81
N THR A 160 17.49 17.19 14.44
CA THR A 160 18.57 17.51 15.39
C THR A 160 18.32 18.83 16.13
N ARG A 161 17.87 19.87 15.42
CA ARG A 161 17.64 21.21 15.98
C ARG A 161 16.43 21.25 16.95
N LEU A 162 15.42 20.40 16.73
CA LEU A 162 14.30 20.24 17.65
C LEU A 162 14.74 19.48 18.92
N ALA A 163 15.53 18.42 18.79
CA ALA A 163 16.07 17.65 19.90
C ALA A 163 16.92 18.51 20.85
N GLU A 164 17.91 19.24 20.33
CA GLU A 164 18.76 20.17 21.11
C GLU A 164 17.92 21.20 21.89
N ARG A 165 16.85 21.69 21.27
CA ARG A 165 15.97 22.72 21.86
C ARG A 165 15.07 22.16 22.96
N ALA A 166 14.55 20.95 22.78
CA ALA A 166 13.75 20.26 23.79
C ALA A 166 14.60 19.98 25.05
N GLU A 167 15.83 19.49 24.87
CA GLU A 167 16.78 19.23 25.97
C GLU A 167 17.15 20.52 26.72
N GLN A 168 17.25 21.66 26.02
CA GLN A 168 17.54 22.96 26.64
C GLN A 168 16.34 23.52 27.43
N ALA A 169 15.11 23.40 26.88
CA ALA A 169 13.89 23.84 27.56
C ALA A 169 13.58 22.99 28.81
N ALA A 170 13.82 21.67 28.74
CA ALA A 170 13.68 20.77 29.89
C ALA A 170 14.62 21.17 31.05
N ARG A 171 15.89 21.49 30.75
CA ARG A 171 16.85 21.97 31.75
C ARG A 171 16.42 23.28 32.42
N GLU A 172 15.91 24.25 31.66
CA GLU A 172 15.43 25.52 32.23
C GLU A 172 14.16 25.36 33.09
N ALA A 173 13.25 24.46 32.70
CA ALA A 173 12.05 24.13 33.47
C ALA A 173 12.39 23.43 34.80
N ALA A 174 13.27 22.43 34.77
CA ALA A 174 13.76 21.73 35.95
C ALA A 174 14.46 22.69 36.94
N GLU A 175 15.31 23.60 36.43
CA GLU A 175 15.94 24.63 37.25
C GLU A 175 14.93 25.60 37.89
N ALA A 176 13.87 25.97 37.17
CA ALA A 176 12.86 26.89 37.68
C ALA A 176 11.99 26.24 38.78
N GLU A 177 11.62 24.97 38.61
CA GLU A 177 10.83 24.23 39.59
C GLU A 177 11.65 23.88 40.84
N ARG A 178 12.93 23.49 40.68
CA ARG A 178 13.87 23.34 41.80
C ARG A 178 13.96 24.63 42.64
N ARG A 179 13.99 25.79 41.98
CA ARG A 179 14.01 27.11 42.65
C ARG A 179 12.70 27.47 43.36
N ARG A 180 11.58 26.83 43.00
CA ARG A 180 10.26 26.98 43.64
C ARG A 180 10.15 26.10 44.89
N LEU A 181 10.48 24.81 44.75
CA LEU A 181 10.33 23.80 45.81
C LEU A 181 11.30 24.03 46.99
N LEU A 182 12.54 24.45 46.73
CA LEU A 182 13.52 24.83 47.76
C LEU A 182 13.09 26.03 48.64
N GLY A 183 11.98 26.70 48.32
CA GLY A 183 11.38 27.76 49.13
C GLY A 183 10.20 27.32 50.01
N GLU A 184 9.67 26.10 49.82
CA GLU A 184 8.40 25.65 50.42
C GLU A 184 8.50 24.36 51.25
N LEU A 185 9.52 23.52 51.05
CA LEU A 185 9.67 22.20 51.70
C LEU A 185 11.05 22.01 52.36
N GLU A 186 11.10 21.31 53.49
CA GLU A 186 12.34 20.82 54.11
C GLU A 186 12.69 19.43 53.52
N PRO A 187 13.92 19.20 53.00
CA PRO A 187 14.31 17.92 52.41
C PRO A 187 14.31 16.75 53.40
N GLU A 188 13.70 15.63 53.02
CA GLU A 188 13.67 14.36 53.77
C GLU A 188 13.92 13.19 52.81
N VAL A 189 14.58 12.12 53.30
CA VAL A 189 14.86 10.88 52.55
C VAL A 189 14.46 9.64 53.35
N THR A 190 13.83 8.67 52.69
CA THR A 190 13.36 7.41 53.29
C THR A 190 13.85 6.21 52.47
N LEU A 191 14.59 5.30 53.10
CA LEU A 191 14.99 4.03 52.50
C LEU A 191 13.83 3.02 52.53
N ARG A 192 13.56 2.37 51.39
CA ARG A 192 12.72 1.17 51.27
C ARG A 192 13.55 0.04 50.66
N ILE A 193 13.26 -1.20 51.04
CA ILE A 193 13.96 -2.39 50.55
C ILE A 193 12.93 -3.41 50.07
N GLY A 194 13.13 -3.98 48.88
CA GLY A 194 12.30 -5.02 48.30
C GLY A 194 13.13 -6.20 47.79
N ALA A 195 12.71 -7.42 48.10
CA ALA A 195 13.34 -8.63 47.58
C ALA A 195 12.51 -9.20 46.42
N ALA A 196 13.10 -9.27 45.23
CA ALA A 196 12.59 -10.01 44.08
C ALA A 196 13.25 -11.41 44.03
N PRO A 197 12.85 -12.34 43.14
CA PRO A 197 13.52 -13.62 42.99
C PRO A 197 14.97 -13.46 42.49
N THR A 198 15.22 -12.50 41.60
CA THR A 198 16.46 -12.28 40.85
C THR A 198 17.34 -11.14 41.39
N PHE A 199 16.80 -10.21 42.19
CA PHE A 199 17.55 -9.09 42.76
C PHE A 199 16.99 -8.61 44.11
N THR A 200 17.77 -7.80 44.84
CA THR A 200 17.30 -7.05 46.01
C THR A 200 17.42 -5.55 45.75
N ARG A 201 16.29 -4.84 45.79
CA ARG A 201 16.15 -3.41 45.47
C ARG A 201 16.21 -2.54 46.70
N TYR A 202 17.09 -1.53 46.69
CA TYR A 202 17.20 -0.45 47.67
C TYR A 202 16.72 0.86 47.03
N ALA A 203 15.60 1.42 47.50
CA ALA A 203 15.02 2.65 46.97
C ALA A 203 15.12 3.78 48.00
N PHE A 204 15.92 4.80 47.69
CA PHE A 204 16.08 6.03 48.46
C PHE A 204 15.06 7.05 47.96
N ASN A 205 13.95 7.20 48.69
CA ASN A 205 12.82 8.06 48.30
C ASN A 205 12.97 9.43 48.95
N TRP A 206 13.06 10.48 48.14
CA TRP A 206 13.12 11.88 48.57
C TRP A 206 11.74 12.54 48.49
N ASN A 207 11.51 13.58 49.30
CA ASN A 207 10.32 14.43 49.22
C ASN A 207 10.49 15.67 48.31
N VAL A 208 11.71 15.89 47.80
CA VAL A 208 12.12 16.99 46.92
C VAL A 208 13.02 16.44 45.80
N PRO A 209 13.11 17.11 44.64
CA PRO A 209 14.08 16.74 43.60
C PRO A 209 15.51 16.92 44.12
N PHE A 210 16.38 15.93 43.87
CA PHE A 210 17.78 15.90 44.29
C PHE A 210 18.71 15.83 43.07
N ASN A 211 20.02 15.92 43.31
CA ASN A 211 21.07 15.55 42.37
C ASN A 211 21.97 14.53 43.07
N VAL A 212 22.32 13.44 42.38
CA VAL A 212 23.20 12.39 42.92
C VAL A 212 24.45 12.24 42.06
N ALA A 213 25.63 12.31 42.68
CA ALA A 213 26.88 11.92 42.06
C ALA A 213 27.21 10.48 42.48
N VAL A 214 27.20 9.57 41.52
CA VAL A 214 27.43 8.14 41.75
C VAL A 214 28.84 7.77 41.31
N ALA A 215 29.60 7.14 42.19
CA ALA A 215 30.94 6.64 41.92
C ALA A 215 31.08 5.17 42.36
N GLN A 216 31.30 4.28 41.40
CA GLN A 216 31.61 2.87 41.68
C GLN A 216 33.13 2.65 41.63
N SER A 217 33.70 2.08 42.69
CA SER A 217 35.12 1.76 42.84
C SER A 217 35.28 0.27 43.18
N GLY A 218 35.00 -0.59 42.20
CA GLY A 218 34.98 -2.04 42.41
C GLY A 218 33.74 -2.47 43.21
N PRO A 219 33.89 -3.11 44.38
CA PRO A 219 32.74 -3.48 45.22
C PRO A 219 32.04 -2.28 45.89
N GLU A 220 32.67 -1.11 45.95
CA GLU A 220 32.17 0.04 46.68
C GLU A 220 31.40 1.00 45.75
N LEU A 221 30.13 1.25 46.06
CA LEU A 221 29.27 2.24 45.41
C LEU A 221 29.06 3.42 46.37
N THR A 222 29.58 4.59 46.00
CA THR A 222 29.34 5.84 46.72
C THR A 222 28.29 6.68 45.99
N MET A 223 27.28 7.14 46.72
CA MET A 223 26.18 7.98 46.25
C MET A 223 26.20 9.29 47.03
N GLU A 224 26.63 10.39 46.42
CA GLU A 224 26.66 11.71 47.04
C GLU A 224 25.45 12.53 46.59
N PHE A 225 24.50 12.76 47.51
CA PHE A 225 23.28 13.53 47.31
C PHE A 225 23.47 14.99 47.74
N ASP A 226 22.91 15.95 47.01
CA ASP A 226 23.07 17.40 47.22
C ASP A 226 22.32 18.01 48.44
N TYR A 227 21.96 17.18 49.43
CA TYR A 227 21.29 17.58 50.67
C TYR A 227 21.89 16.90 51.92
N ASP A 228 22.30 17.68 52.93
CA ASP A 228 22.63 17.19 54.28
C ASP A 228 21.36 16.82 55.07
N VAL A 229 20.89 15.58 54.90
CA VAL A 229 19.73 15.00 55.60
C VAL A 229 20.14 13.70 56.31
N PRO A 230 19.75 13.47 57.58
CA PRO A 230 19.97 12.19 58.24
C PRO A 230 19.03 11.12 57.69
N ILE A 231 19.57 9.93 57.39
CA ILE A 231 18.81 8.75 56.94
C ILE A 231 18.80 7.64 57.99
N ASP A 232 17.69 6.93 58.12
CA ASP A 232 17.59 5.72 58.96
C ASP A 232 17.89 4.47 58.12
N LEU A 233 19.10 3.92 58.29
CA LEU A 233 19.53 2.68 57.63
C LEU A 233 19.14 1.41 58.39
N SER A 234 18.43 1.50 59.53
CA SER A 234 18.18 0.34 60.39
C SER A 234 17.48 -0.82 59.67
N GLN A 235 16.63 -0.54 58.67
CA GLN A 235 15.97 -1.58 57.85
C GLN A 235 16.95 -2.42 57.03
N ALA A 236 18.05 -1.85 56.53
CA ALA A 236 19.06 -2.56 55.73
C ALA A 236 19.84 -3.64 56.50
N PHE A 237 19.81 -3.56 57.83
CA PHE A 237 20.50 -4.48 58.73
C PHE A 237 19.55 -5.41 59.50
N VAL A 238 18.25 -5.42 59.18
CA VAL A 238 17.30 -6.39 59.76
C VAL A 238 17.40 -7.75 59.08
N ASP A 239 17.55 -7.76 57.75
CA ASP A 239 17.66 -8.96 56.92
C ASP A 239 18.63 -8.68 55.77
N GLN A 240 19.93 -8.64 56.09
CA GLN A 240 20.99 -8.21 55.18
C GLN A 240 21.25 -9.29 54.11
N PRO A 241 21.03 -9.01 52.81
CA PRO A 241 21.26 -9.98 51.74
C PRO A 241 22.77 -10.21 51.54
N SER A 242 23.15 -11.40 51.08
CA SER A 242 24.56 -11.81 50.88
C SER A 242 25.34 -10.94 49.89
N GLU A 243 24.63 -10.23 49.04
CA GLU A 243 25.15 -9.30 48.05
C GLU A 243 25.58 -7.96 48.70
N LEU A 244 25.04 -7.60 49.88
CA LEU A 244 25.40 -6.38 50.61
C LEU A 244 26.45 -6.69 51.69
N VAL A 245 27.65 -6.13 51.59
CA VAL A 245 28.72 -6.23 52.59
C VAL A 245 28.55 -5.17 53.67
N ASN A 246 28.30 -3.91 53.29
CA ASN A 246 28.14 -2.79 54.22
C ASN A 246 27.24 -1.69 53.62
N LEU A 247 26.54 -0.93 54.46
CA LEU A 247 25.80 0.27 54.06
C LEU A 247 25.94 1.34 55.14
N ASP A 248 26.76 2.36 54.88
CA ASP A 248 27.02 3.46 55.82
C ASP A 248 26.67 4.81 55.19
N TYR A 249 26.58 5.86 56.00
CA TYR A 249 26.43 7.22 55.51
C TYR A 249 27.23 8.25 56.31
N ASP A 250 27.81 9.22 55.60
CA ASP A 250 28.47 10.39 56.17
C ASP A 250 27.80 11.69 55.67
N ARG A 251 28.01 12.78 56.41
CA ARG A 251 27.39 14.09 56.11
C ARG A 251 28.40 15.21 56.36
N ASP A 252 28.70 15.99 55.32
CA ASP A 252 29.76 17.00 55.36
C ASP A 252 29.25 18.42 55.73
N GLY A 253 27.93 18.59 55.81
CA GLY A 253 27.25 19.88 56.05
C GLY A 253 26.69 20.55 54.78
N ALA A 254 26.87 19.92 53.61
CA ALA A 254 26.30 20.31 52.32
C ALA A 254 25.69 19.11 51.58
N SER A 255 26.32 17.92 51.63
CA SER A 255 25.85 16.68 51.00
C SER A 255 25.65 15.53 52.00
N LEU A 256 24.85 14.56 51.57
CA LEU A 256 24.70 13.23 52.18
C LEU A 256 25.44 12.21 51.30
N SER A 257 26.51 11.61 51.82
CA SER A 257 27.26 10.57 51.13
C SER A 257 26.87 9.21 51.68
N ILE A 258 26.20 8.38 50.88
CA ILE A 258 25.86 6.99 51.23
C ILE A 258 26.87 6.06 50.56
N THR A 259 27.49 5.17 51.32
CA THR A 259 28.48 4.20 50.82
C THR A 259 27.94 2.80 51.01
N MET A 260 27.71 2.11 49.88
CA MET A 260 27.27 0.73 49.81
C MET A 260 28.43 -0.15 49.34
N GLU A 261 28.92 -1.05 50.19
CA GLU A 261 29.91 -2.07 49.82
C GLU A 261 29.15 -3.36 49.43
N VAL A 262 29.44 -3.87 48.25
CA VAL A 262 28.74 -4.98 47.58
C VAL A 262 29.70 -6.16 47.42
N THR A 263 29.20 -7.39 47.50
CA THR A 263 30.06 -8.59 47.37
C THR A 263 30.72 -8.63 45.97
N PRO A 264 32.06 -8.76 45.86
CA PRO A 264 32.74 -8.70 44.57
C PRO A 264 32.32 -9.83 43.62
N GLY A 265 31.50 -9.51 42.62
CA GLY A 265 30.95 -10.46 41.64
C GLY A 265 29.46 -10.26 41.39
N SER A 266 28.71 -9.86 42.42
CA SER A 266 27.28 -9.55 42.32
C SER A 266 27.02 -8.45 41.29
N GLY A 267 25.98 -8.64 40.47
CA GLY A 267 25.54 -7.61 39.53
C GLY A 267 24.98 -6.42 40.31
N LEU A 268 25.31 -5.21 39.86
CA LEU A 268 24.94 -3.97 40.51
C LEU A 268 24.38 -3.02 39.47
N ARG A 269 23.06 -2.80 39.51
CA ARG A 269 22.34 -1.86 38.65
C ARG A 269 21.83 -0.71 39.50
N TRP A 270 21.89 0.52 38.99
CA TRP A 270 21.25 1.66 39.64
C TRP A 270 20.62 2.58 38.61
N PHE A 271 19.56 3.27 39.02
CA PHE A 271 18.85 4.25 38.19
C PHE A 271 18.17 5.32 39.05
N GLU A 272 17.89 6.46 38.43
CA GLU A 272 17.16 7.58 39.03
C GLU A 272 15.73 7.60 38.46
N ASP A 273 14.74 7.79 39.33
CA ASP A 273 13.31 7.71 39.00
C ASP A 273 12.55 8.84 39.75
N ASP A 274 12.46 10.01 39.10
CA ASP A 274 11.87 11.27 39.62
C ASP A 274 12.43 11.71 40.98
N GLN A 275 11.77 11.33 42.08
CA GLN A 275 12.22 11.60 43.46
C GLN A 275 12.79 10.35 44.14
N ARG A 276 13.22 9.34 43.40
CA ARG A 276 13.84 8.12 43.92
C ARG A 276 15.20 7.88 43.31
N PHE A 277 16.15 7.41 44.12
CA PHE A 277 17.35 6.74 43.62
C PHE A 277 17.26 5.25 43.96
N VAL A 278 17.45 4.38 42.98
CA VAL A 278 17.23 2.94 43.11
C VAL A 278 18.52 2.19 42.84
N VAL A 279 18.86 1.23 43.71
CA VAL A 279 20.01 0.34 43.57
C VAL A 279 19.54 -1.12 43.67
N ASP A 280 19.65 -1.86 42.59
CA ASP A 280 19.35 -3.29 42.50
C ASP A 280 20.64 -4.11 42.65
N LEU A 281 20.68 -4.98 43.66
CA LEU A 281 21.69 -6.01 43.84
C LEU A 281 21.22 -7.30 43.17
N GLU A 282 21.75 -7.61 41.99
CA GLU A 282 21.42 -8.81 41.22
C GLU A 282 22.04 -10.06 41.86
N ARG A 283 21.27 -11.15 41.90
CA ARG A 283 21.72 -12.46 42.37
C ARG A 283 22.37 -13.24 41.23
N GLU A 284 23.52 -13.86 41.48
CA GLU A 284 24.23 -14.68 40.47
C GLU A 284 23.46 -15.94 40.04
N THR A 285 22.43 -16.37 40.79
CA THR A 285 21.51 -17.46 40.41
C THR A 285 20.07 -17.20 40.89
N PRO A 286 19.04 -17.46 40.05
CA PRO A 286 17.64 -17.54 40.49
C PRO A 286 17.39 -18.75 41.40
N LEU A 287 16.33 -18.68 42.21
CA LEU A 287 15.82 -19.83 42.96
C LEU A 287 15.11 -20.82 42.01
N ASP A 288 15.65 -22.03 41.86
CA ASP A 288 14.99 -23.12 41.15
C ASP A 288 13.95 -23.80 42.05
N ILE A 289 12.69 -23.82 41.60
CA ILE A 289 11.51 -24.17 42.41
C ILE A 289 10.86 -25.50 41.95
N ASP A 290 11.22 -26.01 40.77
CA ASP A 290 10.42 -27.03 40.07
C ASP A 290 10.82 -28.49 40.37
N GLY A 291 11.82 -28.71 41.24
CA GLY A 291 12.47 -30.02 41.44
C GLY A 291 12.39 -30.67 42.83
N ILE A 292 11.72 -30.07 43.83
CA ILE A 292 11.89 -30.45 45.25
C ILE A 292 10.63 -31.15 45.83
N ASP A 293 10.83 -32.32 46.47
CA ASP A 293 9.83 -33.03 47.28
C ASP A 293 9.34 -32.14 48.44
N GLN A 294 8.03 -32.05 48.72
CA GLN A 294 7.50 -31.22 49.82
C GLN A 294 8.17 -31.49 51.19
N GLU A 295 8.52 -32.73 51.51
CA GLU A 295 9.18 -33.07 52.79
C GLU A 295 10.67 -32.67 52.80
N GLU A 296 11.27 -32.48 51.63
CA GLU A 296 12.61 -31.94 51.44
C GLU A 296 12.56 -30.40 51.35
N LEU A 297 11.52 -29.82 50.74
CA LEU A 297 11.23 -28.38 50.71
C LEU A 297 10.99 -27.85 52.14
N ASP A 298 10.18 -28.54 52.94
CA ASP A 298 9.94 -28.19 54.34
C ASP A 298 11.22 -28.31 55.19
N ARG A 299 12.10 -29.30 54.91
CA ARG A 299 13.40 -29.41 55.58
C ARG A 299 14.40 -28.37 55.12
N VAL A 300 14.41 -28.02 53.84
CA VAL A 300 15.25 -26.96 53.28
C VAL A 300 14.82 -25.61 53.84
N MET A 301 13.53 -25.28 53.83
CA MET A 301 12.97 -24.08 54.47
C MET A 301 13.21 -24.05 55.99
N ALA A 302 13.14 -25.19 56.69
CA ALA A 302 13.44 -25.26 58.12
C ALA A 302 14.94 -25.21 58.45
N THR A 303 15.83 -25.52 57.50
CA THR A 303 17.30 -25.55 57.72
C THR A 303 18.00 -24.31 57.15
N LEU A 304 17.44 -23.64 56.15
CA LEU A 304 17.94 -22.37 55.58
C LEU A 304 17.68 -21.14 56.48
N SER A 305 17.15 -21.35 57.69
CA SER A 305 17.08 -20.33 58.73
C SER A 305 18.44 -20.03 59.39
N PRO A 306 19.56 -20.63 58.95
CA PRO A 306 20.71 -19.78 58.57
C PRO A 306 21.60 -20.32 57.42
N ALA A 307 22.05 -19.39 56.56
CA ALA A 307 23.32 -19.37 55.79
C ALA A 307 23.74 -20.63 54.96
N ILE A 308 23.62 -20.47 53.63
CA ILE A 308 24.60 -20.83 52.56
C ILE A 308 25.67 -21.88 52.87
N ASP A 309 25.64 -23.01 52.14
CA ASP A 309 26.79 -23.71 51.48
C ASP A 309 26.32 -25.08 50.94
N GLY A 310 26.75 -25.60 49.77
CA GLY A 310 27.61 -25.02 48.73
C GLY A 310 28.09 -26.08 47.70
N VAL A 311 28.58 -25.60 46.54
CA VAL A 311 29.64 -26.13 45.62
C VAL A 311 29.70 -27.66 45.37
N THR A 312 29.62 -28.21 44.14
CA THR A 312 30.51 -28.12 42.95
C THR A 312 29.77 -28.73 41.71
N ASP A 313 30.12 -28.55 40.42
CA ASP A 313 31.46 -28.32 39.83
C ASP A 313 31.43 -27.65 38.42
N GLU A 314 32.23 -26.60 38.28
CA GLU A 314 33.06 -26.12 37.16
C GLU A 314 32.79 -26.38 35.64
N THR A 315 32.74 -25.24 34.91
CA THR A 315 33.59 -24.88 33.73
C THR A 315 33.21 -25.44 32.34
N THR A 316 33.00 -24.61 31.29
CA THR A 316 34.03 -23.95 30.44
C THR A 316 33.38 -22.85 29.55
N ARG A 317 33.63 -21.53 29.72
CA ARG A 317 34.66 -20.66 29.05
C ARG A 317 34.67 -20.71 27.50
N PHE A 318 34.86 -19.64 26.70
CA PHE A 318 34.89 -18.16 26.86
C PHE A 318 35.09 -17.52 25.44
N SER A 319 34.65 -16.26 25.24
CA SER A 319 35.35 -15.21 24.43
C SER A 319 35.49 -15.35 22.88
N THR A 320 35.75 -14.34 22.02
CA THR A 320 35.85 -12.84 21.98
C THR A 320 36.23 -12.46 20.51
N VAL A 321 36.04 -11.28 19.89
CA VAL A 321 35.41 -9.96 20.17
C VAL A 321 35.26 -9.22 18.81
N GLY A 322 34.37 -8.23 18.69
CA GLY A 322 34.35 -7.32 17.51
C GLY A 322 33.52 -6.05 17.72
N ALA A 323 34.09 -5.02 18.36
CA ALA A 323 33.37 -3.80 18.69
C ALA A 323 33.18 -2.83 17.50
N ARG A 324 31.97 -2.27 17.39
CA ARG A 324 31.75 -0.91 16.88
C ARG A 324 30.55 -0.28 17.58
N THR A 325 30.70 1.01 17.87
CA THR A 325 29.63 1.94 18.24
C THR A 325 28.72 2.17 17.04
N ASP A 326 27.41 2.16 17.24
CA ASP A 326 26.43 2.99 16.51
C ASP A 326 25.22 3.23 17.43
N GLU A 327 24.53 4.35 17.24
CA GLU A 327 23.38 4.79 18.04
C GLU A 327 22.17 3.86 17.88
N VAL A 328 21.46 3.62 19.00
CA VAL A 328 20.13 3.01 18.98
C VAL A 328 19.15 4.07 18.50
N ILE A 329 18.78 4.00 17.23
CA ILE A 329 17.68 4.79 16.67
C ILE A 329 16.38 4.09 17.04
N GLU A 330 15.53 4.78 17.81
CA GLU A 330 14.16 4.33 18.07
C GLU A 330 13.35 4.31 16.77
N PRO A 331 12.71 3.19 16.42
CA PRO A 331 11.83 3.12 15.25
C PRO A 331 10.42 3.64 15.58
N GLU A 332 10.16 4.91 15.25
CA GLU A 332 8.83 5.53 15.31
C GLU A 332 7.79 4.74 14.50
N GLU A 333 6.59 4.58 15.07
CA GLU A 333 5.43 4.01 14.36
C GLU A 333 4.65 5.11 13.63
N ASP A 334 4.21 4.84 12.40
CA ASP A 334 2.99 5.46 11.87
C ASP A 334 2.30 4.54 10.84
N ALA A 335 1.29 3.79 11.28
CA ALA A 335 0.55 2.83 10.46
C ALA A 335 -0.93 3.22 10.35
N GLN A 336 -1.39 3.55 9.14
CA GLN A 336 -2.82 3.79 8.86
C GLN A 336 -3.37 2.95 7.70
N ILE A 337 -4.01 1.84 8.11
CA ILE A 337 -5.36 1.41 7.73
C ILE A 337 -5.75 1.57 6.24
N ILE A 338 -5.91 0.43 5.57
CA ILE A 338 -6.80 0.27 4.42
C ILE A 338 -7.87 -0.77 4.78
N ASP A 339 -9.14 -0.42 4.59
CA ASP A 339 -10.29 -1.31 4.82
C ASP A 339 -10.65 -2.03 3.51
N VAL A 340 -10.45 -3.36 3.45
CA VAL A 340 -10.92 -4.21 2.35
C VAL A 340 -11.61 -5.45 2.89
N ALA A 341 -12.90 -5.32 3.20
CA ALA A 341 -13.75 -6.47 3.44
C ALA A 341 -14.02 -7.26 2.13
N ARG A 342 -13.39 -8.44 1.97
CA ARG A 342 -13.84 -9.50 1.07
C ARG A 342 -13.83 -10.87 1.77
N PRO A 343 -14.75 -11.78 1.41
CA PRO A 343 -14.95 -13.02 2.14
C PRO A 343 -13.84 -14.05 1.87
N LEU A 344 -13.55 -14.83 2.91
CA LEU A 344 -12.58 -15.93 2.93
C LEU A 344 -12.87 -16.98 1.84
N ASN A 345 -11.82 -17.48 1.19
CA ASN A 345 -11.89 -18.71 0.42
C ASN A 345 -10.73 -19.63 0.84
N PRO A 346 -10.95 -20.59 1.76
CA PRO A 346 -9.90 -21.50 2.20
C PRO A 346 -9.68 -22.59 1.15
N SER A 347 -8.53 -22.59 0.49
CA SER A 347 -8.11 -23.65 -0.43
C SER A 347 -6.59 -23.72 -0.49
N GLY A 348 -6.02 -24.53 0.39
CA GLY A 348 -4.56 -24.68 0.54
C GLY A 348 -4.11 -25.72 1.57
N LEU A 349 -5.01 -26.57 2.07
CA LEU A 349 -4.67 -27.65 3.02
C LEU A 349 -5.50 -28.89 2.72
N THR A 350 -4.91 -29.90 2.08
CA THR A 350 -5.37 -31.30 2.17
C THR A 350 -4.21 -32.26 1.86
N PRO A 351 -3.57 -32.89 2.87
CA PRO A 351 -2.72 -34.05 2.63
C PRO A 351 -3.60 -35.25 2.24
N ILE A 352 -3.29 -35.90 1.12
CA ILE A 352 -3.96 -37.13 0.70
C ILE A 352 -3.32 -38.32 1.41
N VAL A 353 -3.93 -38.76 2.52
CA VAL A 353 -3.58 -40.04 3.17
C VAL A 353 -4.56 -41.12 2.73
N PRO A 354 -4.12 -42.24 2.14
CA PRO A 354 -4.98 -43.36 1.82
C PRO A 354 -5.00 -44.40 2.95
N GLU A 355 -6.19 -44.79 3.41
CA GLU A 355 -6.40 -46.03 4.19
C GLU A 355 -7.59 -46.86 3.65
N PRO A 356 -7.62 -48.19 3.88
CA PRO A 356 -8.18 -49.13 2.92
C PRO A 356 -9.61 -49.61 3.19
N GLU A 357 -10.25 -50.14 2.14
CA GLU A 357 -11.58 -50.77 2.18
C GLU A 357 -11.64 -52.00 3.10
N THR A 358 -12.69 -52.11 3.94
CA THR A 358 -13.32 -53.40 4.27
C THR A 358 -14.84 -53.29 4.52
N ASP A 359 -15.59 -53.62 3.48
CA ASP A 359 -16.66 -54.64 3.44
C ASP A 359 -17.94 -54.62 4.34
N MET A 360 -19.05 -55.01 3.68
CA MET A 360 -20.30 -55.62 4.18
C MET A 360 -21.50 -54.80 4.77
N ALA A 361 -22.53 -54.71 3.91
CA ALA A 361 -23.87 -55.33 4.07
C ALA A 361 -25.01 -54.67 4.90
N ASP A 362 -25.92 -54.04 4.15
CA ASP A 362 -27.33 -54.46 3.91
C ASP A 362 -28.49 -54.07 4.85
N ASP A 363 -29.62 -53.81 4.16
CA ASP A 363 -31.04 -53.81 4.53
C ASP A 363 -31.60 -52.95 5.70
N THR A 364 -32.37 -51.91 5.36
CA THR A 364 -33.83 -51.81 5.61
C THR A 364 -34.37 -50.36 5.65
N ALA A 365 -35.45 -50.14 4.91
CA ALA A 365 -36.46 -49.10 5.14
C ALA A 365 -37.82 -49.83 5.36
N PRO A 366 -39.04 -49.21 5.41
CA PRO A 366 -39.40 -47.78 5.38
C PRO A 366 -40.58 -47.42 6.37
N ILE A 367 -41.34 -46.34 6.07
CA ILE A 367 -42.71 -45.99 6.54
C ILE A 367 -42.75 -45.29 7.91
N GLY A 368 -43.56 -44.25 8.19
CA GLY A 368 -44.62 -43.46 7.51
C GLY A 368 -45.30 -42.62 8.62
N GLU A 369 -46.00 -41.49 8.46
CA GLU A 369 -47.18 -41.06 7.67
C GLU A 369 -47.39 -39.54 8.05
N GLY A 370 -48.20 -38.69 7.43
CA GLY A 370 -49.09 -38.76 6.26
C GLY A 370 -49.80 -37.41 6.06
N GLY A 371 -50.12 -37.01 4.81
CA GLY A 371 -51.50 -36.79 4.31
C GLY A 371 -52.05 -35.36 4.52
N LEU A 372 -52.83 -34.72 3.65
CA LEU A 372 -53.66 -35.05 2.46
C LEU A 372 -53.92 -33.72 1.67
N ALA A 373 -54.51 -33.62 0.48
CA ALA A 373 -54.54 -34.39 -0.77
C ALA A 373 -55.44 -33.65 -1.82
N GLY A 374 -55.11 -33.71 -3.12
CA GLY A 374 -56.13 -33.68 -4.20
C GLY A 374 -55.99 -32.67 -5.37
N GLY A 375 -55.66 -33.18 -6.57
CA GLY A 375 -56.17 -32.64 -7.86
C GLY A 375 -55.17 -32.40 -9.00
N GLU A 376 -54.95 -33.41 -9.85
CA GLU A 376 -54.27 -33.35 -11.16
C GLU A 376 -55.30 -33.32 -12.33
N PRO A 377 -54.96 -33.10 -13.64
CA PRO A 377 -53.69 -33.47 -14.32
C PRO A 377 -53.08 -32.53 -15.40
N ASP A 378 -51.73 -32.50 -15.43
CA ASP A 378 -50.81 -32.77 -16.59
C ASP A 378 -50.83 -31.87 -17.89
N PRO A 379 -49.76 -31.80 -18.72
CA PRO A 379 -48.61 -30.91 -18.46
C PRO A 379 -48.13 -30.09 -19.71
N SER A 380 -47.32 -29.04 -19.47
CA SER A 380 -46.39 -28.50 -20.49
C SER A 380 -45.26 -27.66 -19.86
N ALA A 381 -44.06 -27.76 -20.45
CA ALA A 381 -42.80 -27.07 -20.08
C ALA A 381 -42.89 -25.52 -20.03
N ASP A 382 -41.98 -24.76 -19.42
CA ASP A 382 -40.55 -24.63 -19.79
C ASP A 382 -39.69 -23.82 -18.76
N VAL A 383 -38.38 -23.65 -19.08
CA VAL A 383 -37.32 -22.81 -18.45
C VAL A 383 -36.47 -23.54 -17.39
N PRO A 384 -35.15 -23.76 -17.63
CA PRO A 384 -34.11 -22.77 -17.23
C PRO A 384 -32.83 -22.63 -18.09
N LEU A 385 -32.21 -21.43 -17.96
CA LEU A 385 -30.78 -21.03 -17.88
C LEU A 385 -29.61 -21.82 -18.56
N LEU A 386 -28.66 -21.04 -19.15
CA LEU A 386 -27.16 -21.16 -19.20
C LEU A 386 -26.42 -21.20 -20.57
N ALA A 387 -25.35 -20.38 -20.60
CA ALA A 387 -24.02 -20.39 -21.25
C ALA A 387 -23.65 -21.09 -22.59
N ASP A 388 -22.79 -20.36 -23.32
CA ASP A 388 -21.72 -20.65 -24.33
C ASP A 388 -21.44 -22.05 -24.93
N GLY A 389 -20.92 -22.02 -26.18
CA GLY A 389 -20.15 -23.10 -26.79
C GLY A 389 -20.15 -23.11 -28.33
N SER A 390 -19.04 -22.69 -28.97
CA SER A 390 -18.76 -22.93 -30.40
C SER A 390 -17.96 -24.22 -30.60
N PRO A 391 -18.10 -24.90 -31.75
CA PRO A 391 -17.02 -25.75 -32.28
C PRO A 391 -16.70 -25.50 -33.77
N ALA A 392 -15.50 -25.94 -34.17
CA ALA A 392 -14.94 -25.79 -35.52
C ALA A 392 -15.43 -26.86 -36.53
N ILE A 393 -15.08 -26.64 -37.80
CA ILE A 393 -15.53 -27.36 -39.01
C ILE A 393 -14.38 -28.24 -39.53
N THR A 394 -14.66 -29.41 -40.12
CA THR A 394 -13.65 -30.41 -40.53
C THR A 394 -13.56 -30.61 -42.05
N GLU A 395 -12.51 -31.29 -42.56
CA GLU A 395 -12.26 -31.41 -44.01
C GLU A 395 -13.37 -32.13 -44.82
N GLU A 396 -14.26 -32.89 -44.18
CA GLU A 396 -15.41 -33.52 -44.85
C GLU A 396 -16.50 -32.48 -45.22
N ASP A 397 -16.53 -31.33 -44.53
CA ASP A 397 -17.41 -30.20 -44.83
C ASP A 397 -16.94 -29.39 -46.07
N LEU A 398 -15.66 -29.49 -46.44
CA LEU A 398 -15.07 -28.75 -47.56
C LEU A 398 -15.36 -29.37 -48.94
N GLU A 399 -15.67 -30.68 -49.03
CA GLU A 399 -15.95 -31.33 -50.32
C GLU A 399 -17.45 -31.32 -50.71
N ILE A 400 -18.35 -31.07 -49.75
CA ILE A 400 -19.81 -31.01 -49.99
C ILE A 400 -20.27 -29.62 -50.49
N LEU A 401 -19.50 -28.57 -50.22
CA LEU A 401 -19.78 -27.18 -50.65
C LEU A 401 -19.66 -26.95 -52.18
N ALA A 402 -19.17 -27.92 -52.95
CA ALA A 402 -18.84 -27.75 -54.36
C ALA A 402 -20.04 -27.69 -55.33
N GLN A 403 -21.26 -28.12 -54.95
CA GLN A 403 -22.39 -28.20 -55.89
C GLN A 403 -23.76 -27.77 -55.32
N ARG A 404 -24.11 -26.50 -55.63
CA ARG A 404 -25.43 -25.84 -55.50
C ARG A 404 -25.82 -25.30 -54.11
N PRO A 405 -25.81 -23.97 -53.96
CA PRO A 405 -26.67 -23.26 -53.01
C PRO A 405 -27.81 -22.53 -53.72
N ASP A 406 -29.04 -22.66 -53.19
CA ASP A 406 -30.02 -21.57 -53.25
C ASP A 406 -31.07 -21.74 -52.13
N VAL A 407 -31.30 -20.69 -51.35
CA VAL A 407 -32.37 -20.53 -50.30
C VAL A 407 -32.18 -21.45 -49.06
N VAL A 408 -32.18 -20.99 -47.80
CA VAL A 408 -33.11 -20.06 -47.13
C VAL A 408 -32.42 -19.18 -46.08
N THR A 409 -32.82 -17.90 -46.01
CA THR A 409 -32.95 -17.18 -44.72
C THR A 409 -34.15 -16.23 -44.76
N ALA A 410 -34.86 -16.08 -43.63
CA ALA A 410 -36.15 -15.37 -43.54
C ALA A 410 -35.98 -13.83 -43.56
N ARG A 411 -36.66 -13.06 -44.42
CA ARG A 411 -38.11 -12.76 -44.52
C ARG A 411 -38.60 -11.68 -43.53
N ALA A 412 -38.41 -10.42 -43.91
CA ALA A 412 -39.22 -9.29 -43.46
C ALA A 412 -40.05 -8.71 -44.62
N LEU A 413 -41.38 -8.76 -44.47
CA LEU A 413 -42.43 -7.94 -45.09
C LEU A 413 -42.26 -7.45 -46.56
N GLN A 414 -42.89 -8.18 -47.49
CA GLN A 414 -43.29 -7.64 -48.81
C GLN A 414 -44.40 -6.58 -48.65
N GLY A 415 -44.35 -5.47 -49.41
CA GLY A 415 -45.45 -4.50 -49.37
C GLY A 415 -45.35 -3.22 -50.21
N GLY A 416 -44.51 -3.14 -51.25
CA GLY A 416 -44.36 -1.90 -52.02
C GLY A 416 -43.72 -2.11 -53.40
N ARG A 417 -44.54 -2.39 -54.42
CA ARG A 417 -44.08 -2.60 -55.80
C ARG A 417 -43.76 -1.25 -56.47
N ALA A 418 -42.53 -0.76 -56.29
CA ALA A 418 -41.93 0.21 -57.20
C ALA A 418 -41.76 -0.43 -58.59
N PRO A 419 -41.91 0.32 -59.70
CA PRO A 419 -42.18 -0.28 -61.00
C PRO A 419 -40.93 -0.86 -61.67
N GLU A 420 -41.12 -2.00 -62.33
CA GLU A 420 -40.30 -2.40 -63.47
C GLU A 420 -40.42 -1.32 -64.56
N VAL A 421 -39.46 -0.39 -64.63
CA VAL A 421 -39.22 0.36 -65.88
C VAL A 421 -38.35 -0.54 -66.74
N GLY A 422 -39.02 -1.39 -67.51
CA GLY A 422 -38.37 -2.34 -68.40
C GLY A 422 -37.64 -1.68 -69.56
N GLU A 423 -37.10 -2.53 -70.42
CA GLU A 423 -36.47 -2.20 -71.70
C GLU A 423 -37.35 -1.27 -72.56
N ALA A 424 -37.10 0.03 -72.47
CA ALA A 424 -37.66 1.04 -73.36
C ALA A 424 -36.66 2.21 -73.46
N MET A 425 -36.38 2.63 -74.68
CA MET A 425 -35.44 3.72 -74.98
C MET A 425 -33.98 3.47 -74.53
N GLU A 426 -33.36 2.50 -75.23
CA GLU A 426 -32.06 2.78 -75.85
C GLU A 426 -32.25 3.91 -76.91
N GLU A 427 -32.60 5.12 -76.44
CA GLU A 427 -32.72 6.29 -77.33
C GLU A 427 -31.31 6.72 -77.71
N ALA A 428 -31.09 6.88 -79.02
CA ALA A 428 -29.76 7.14 -79.55
C ALA A 428 -29.08 8.31 -78.84
N VAL A 429 -27.92 8.05 -78.20
CA VAL A 429 -27.03 9.09 -77.69
C VAL A 429 -26.63 9.96 -78.89
N ASP A 430 -27.24 11.13 -79.01
CA ASP A 430 -26.98 12.05 -80.12
C ASP A 430 -25.53 12.54 -80.00
N PRO A 431 -24.65 12.25 -80.97
CA PRO A 431 -23.24 12.62 -80.88
C PRO A 431 -23.01 14.14 -80.88
N ASN A 432 -24.07 14.95 -81.07
CA ASN A 432 -24.00 16.41 -81.09
C ASN A 432 -24.66 17.10 -79.88
N ILE A 433 -25.45 16.39 -79.05
CA ILE A 433 -26.08 16.98 -77.86
C ILE A 433 -26.40 15.93 -76.78
N VAL A 434 -25.95 16.15 -75.54
CA VAL A 434 -26.32 15.29 -74.41
C VAL A 434 -27.67 15.72 -73.85
N ARG A 435 -28.69 14.86 -73.98
CA ARG A 435 -30.01 15.09 -73.37
C ARG A 435 -29.98 14.69 -71.89
N VAL A 436 -30.41 15.60 -71.02
CA VAL A 436 -30.49 15.34 -69.57
C VAL A 436 -31.92 14.93 -69.23
N GLU A 437 -32.09 13.74 -68.64
CA GLU A 437 -33.38 13.34 -68.05
C GLU A 437 -33.48 13.84 -66.61
N VAL A 438 -34.71 14.16 -66.19
CA VAL A 438 -35.03 14.53 -64.80
C VAL A 438 -36.11 13.58 -64.30
N ARG A 439 -35.92 13.02 -63.10
CA ARG A 439 -36.90 12.18 -62.42
C ARG A 439 -37.02 12.65 -60.97
N MET A 440 -38.25 12.85 -60.50
CA MET A 440 -38.54 13.14 -59.09
C MET A 440 -38.90 11.84 -58.39
N GLU A 441 -38.25 11.54 -57.27
CA GLU A 441 -38.40 10.30 -56.51
C GLU A 441 -38.49 10.64 -55.01
N GLY A 442 -39.72 10.87 -54.52
CA GLY A 442 -39.95 11.45 -53.19
C GLY A 442 -39.48 12.91 -53.13
N ASP A 443 -38.72 13.25 -52.08
CA ASP A 443 -38.08 14.57 -51.91
C ASP A 443 -36.72 14.68 -52.64
N GLU A 444 -36.30 13.65 -53.38
CA GLU A 444 -35.09 13.64 -54.20
C GLU A 444 -35.40 13.96 -55.66
N THR A 445 -34.57 14.81 -56.27
CA THR A 445 -34.56 15.02 -57.73
C THR A 445 -33.30 14.40 -58.34
N ARG A 446 -33.49 13.42 -59.23
CA ARG A 446 -32.43 12.66 -59.90
C ARG A 446 -32.27 13.17 -61.33
N LEU A 447 -31.06 13.61 -61.66
CA LEU A 447 -30.68 14.12 -62.98
C LEU A 447 -29.74 13.13 -63.64
N LEU A 448 -30.15 12.55 -64.77
CA LEU A 448 -29.39 11.53 -65.47
C LEU A 448 -28.65 12.15 -66.65
N PHE A 449 -27.32 12.05 -66.63
CA PHE A 449 -26.41 12.55 -67.66
C PHE A 449 -25.78 11.38 -68.41
N PRO A 450 -26.28 11.01 -69.61
CA PRO A 450 -25.73 9.91 -70.40
C PRO A 450 -24.56 10.36 -71.28
N PHE A 451 -23.48 9.57 -71.30
CA PHE A 451 -22.31 9.80 -72.15
C PHE A 451 -22.00 8.55 -72.99
N SER A 452 -21.35 8.73 -74.15
CA SER A 452 -20.93 7.62 -75.01
C SER A 452 -19.70 6.87 -74.50
N GLN A 453 -18.96 7.46 -73.56
CA GLN A 453 -17.72 6.93 -72.96
C GLN A 453 -17.63 7.35 -71.48
N PRO A 454 -16.85 6.66 -70.63
CA PRO A 454 -16.56 7.11 -69.28
C PRO A 454 -16.06 8.57 -69.30
N THR A 455 -16.74 9.44 -68.56
CA THR A 455 -16.53 10.89 -68.62
C THR A 455 -16.18 11.39 -67.22
N PRO A 456 -14.97 11.96 -67.01
CA PRO A 456 -14.61 12.59 -65.74
C PRO A 456 -15.59 13.70 -65.38
N ALA A 457 -16.04 13.71 -64.12
CA ALA A 457 -16.98 14.69 -63.60
C ALA A 457 -16.46 15.32 -62.31
N ALA A 458 -16.99 16.49 -61.95
CA ALA A 458 -16.90 17.02 -60.60
C ALA A 458 -18.24 17.65 -60.19
N ALA A 459 -18.60 17.54 -58.92
CA ALA A 459 -19.80 18.13 -58.37
C ALA A 459 -19.49 18.71 -56.99
N PHE A 460 -19.73 20.00 -56.80
CA PHE A 460 -19.48 20.66 -55.53
C PHE A 460 -20.52 21.76 -55.28
N ARG A 461 -20.73 22.07 -53.99
CA ARG A 461 -21.62 23.14 -53.55
C ARG A 461 -20.81 24.29 -52.97
N ARG A 462 -21.20 25.51 -53.34
CA ARG A 462 -20.64 26.74 -52.80
C ARG A 462 -21.75 27.76 -52.56
N GLU A 463 -21.92 28.16 -51.30
CA GLU A 463 -23.05 29.00 -50.88
C GLU A 463 -24.41 28.39 -51.33
N SER A 464 -25.19 29.17 -52.09
CA SER A 464 -26.46 28.76 -52.72
C SER A 464 -26.28 28.13 -54.11
N PHE A 465 -25.05 27.86 -54.59
CA PHE A 465 -24.81 27.30 -55.92
C PHE A 465 -24.31 25.86 -55.85
N VAL A 466 -24.95 24.96 -56.60
CA VAL A 466 -24.37 23.66 -56.96
C VAL A 466 -23.76 23.79 -58.35
N THR A 467 -22.48 23.43 -58.47
CA THR A 467 -21.76 23.43 -59.76
C THR A 467 -21.45 22.00 -60.16
N LEU A 468 -21.98 21.60 -61.30
CA LEU A 468 -21.66 20.34 -61.98
C LEU A 468 -20.66 20.63 -63.10
N VAL A 469 -19.65 19.79 -63.24
CA VAL A 469 -18.57 19.93 -64.22
C VAL A 469 -18.38 18.58 -64.91
N PHE A 470 -18.32 18.57 -66.24
CA PHE A 470 -18.08 17.36 -67.02
C PHE A 470 -16.99 17.61 -68.07
N GLU A 471 -15.98 16.74 -68.15
CA GLU A 471 -14.92 16.78 -69.18
C GLU A 471 -15.46 16.20 -70.51
N ASN A 472 -16.43 16.91 -71.08
CA ASN A 472 -17.11 16.56 -72.33
C ASN A 472 -17.34 17.83 -73.18
N PRO A 473 -16.87 17.90 -74.44
CA PRO A 473 -17.05 19.06 -75.31
C PRO A 473 -18.46 19.17 -75.96
N ILE A 474 -19.33 18.16 -75.81
CA ILE A 474 -20.68 18.14 -76.40
C ILE A 474 -21.64 18.95 -75.50
N PRO A 475 -22.45 19.88 -76.05
CA PRO A 475 -23.38 20.69 -75.26
C PRO A 475 -24.52 19.86 -74.65
N PHE A 476 -25.10 20.36 -73.56
CA PHE A 476 -26.25 19.74 -72.88
C PHE A 476 -27.60 20.35 -73.29
N ASP A 477 -28.64 19.52 -73.47
CA ASP A 477 -30.02 19.98 -73.56
C ASP A 477 -30.65 20.09 -72.15
N LEU A 478 -30.68 21.32 -71.65
CA LEU A 478 -31.18 21.63 -70.29
C LEU A 478 -32.67 22.00 -70.26
N ARG A 479 -33.46 21.70 -71.32
CA ARG A 479 -34.89 22.04 -71.37
C ARG A 479 -35.71 21.32 -70.30
N ALA A 480 -35.50 20.02 -70.11
CA ALA A 480 -36.16 19.23 -69.07
C ALA A 480 -35.81 19.77 -67.67
N MET A 481 -34.51 19.98 -67.41
CA MET A 481 -34.02 20.60 -66.16
C MET A 481 -34.71 21.94 -65.84
N ARG A 482 -34.89 22.83 -66.83
CA ARG A 482 -35.55 24.13 -66.61
C ARG A 482 -37.06 24.04 -66.35
N LEU A 483 -37.71 22.97 -66.78
CA LEU A 483 -39.14 22.76 -66.55
C LEU A 483 -39.37 22.15 -65.16
N GLU A 484 -38.67 21.06 -64.85
CA GLU A 484 -38.91 20.24 -63.66
C GLU A 484 -38.24 20.80 -62.38
N LEU A 485 -37.06 21.44 -62.47
CA LEU A 485 -36.35 21.98 -61.30
C LEU A 485 -36.82 23.38 -60.86
N ASN A 486 -37.87 23.96 -61.46
CA ASN A 486 -38.25 25.36 -61.23
C ASN A 486 -38.55 25.68 -59.75
N ASP A 487 -39.04 24.70 -58.99
CA ASP A 487 -39.33 24.85 -57.55
C ASP A 487 -38.12 24.62 -56.64
N LEU A 488 -37.06 23.96 -57.13
CA LEU A 488 -35.81 23.70 -56.38
C LEU A 488 -34.68 24.68 -56.74
N VAL A 489 -34.68 25.24 -57.96
CA VAL A 489 -33.59 26.03 -58.54
C VAL A 489 -34.12 27.35 -59.11
N ARG A 490 -33.50 28.48 -58.74
CA ARG A 490 -33.80 29.85 -59.22
C ARG A 490 -33.31 30.09 -60.64
N SER A 491 -32.11 29.61 -60.97
CA SER A 491 -31.52 29.77 -62.30
C SER A 491 -30.59 28.61 -62.68
N ILE A 492 -30.67 28.19 -63.95
CA ILE A 492 -29.83 27.13 -64.54
C ILE A 492 -29.01 27.72 -65.67
N ARG A 493 -27.70 27.86 -65.43
CA ARG A 493 -26.75 28.49 -66.35
C ARG A 493 -25.70 27.49 -66.83
N PRO A 494 -25.75 27.05 -68.11
CA PRO A 494 -24.62 26.38 -68.73
C PRO A 494 -23.49 27.37 -68.96
N VAL A 495 -22.27 26.97 -68.62
CA VAL A 495 -21.04 27.72 -68.90
C VAL A 495 -20.05 26.75 -69.53
N ARG A 496 -19.44 27.14 -70.65
CA ARG A 496 -18.42 26.32 -71.32
C ARG A 496 -17.05 26.92 -71.10
N VAL A 497 -16.12 26.13 -70.56
CA VAL A 497 -14.73 26.52 -70.35
C VAL A 497 -13.85 25.49 -71.06
N ASN A 498 -13.32 25.86 -72.22
CA ASN A 498 -12.53 24.97 -73.09
C ASN A 498 -13.30 23.70 -73.50
N ASP A 499 -12.82 22.55 -73.01
CA ASP A 499 -13.36 21.20 -73.15
C ASP A 499 -14.31 20.79 -72.03
N LEU A 500 -14.43 21.58 -70.95
CA LEU A 500 -15.43 21.39 -69.91
C LEU A 500 -16.76 22.04 -70.28
N ASN A 501 -17.86 21.34 -70.00
CA ASN A 501 -19.17 21.93 -69.85
C ASN A 501 -19.57 21.93 -68.37
N LEU A 502 -19.85 23.12 -67.85
CA LEU A 502 -20.29 23.37 -66.49
C LEU A 502 -21.78 23.71 -66.47
N ILE A 503 -22.48 23.28 -65.42
CA ILE A 503 -23.87 23.64 -65.16
C ILE A 503 -23.92 24.22 -63.74
N HIS A 504 -24.20 25.51 -63.64
CA HIS A 504 -24.43 26.17 -62.36
C HIS A 504 -25.92 26.21 -62.06
N LEU A 505 -26.30 25.63 -60.92
CA LEU A 505 -27.65 25.59 -60.37
C LEU A 505 -27.70 26.53 -59.17
N GLU A 506 -28.47 27.61 -59.27
CA GLU A 506 -28.73 28.52 -58.16
C GLU A 506 -29.89 27.97 -57.32
N MET A 507 -29.61 27.32 -56.20
CA MET A 507 -30.62 26.63 -55.39
C MET A 507 -31.55 27.62 -54.70
N ARG A 508 -32.84 27.27 -54.58
CA ARG A 508 -33.82 28.02 -53.77
C ARG A 508 -33.64 27.73 -52.28
N ASP A 509 -33.49 26.44 -51.97
CA ASP A 509 -33.31 25.88 -50.62
C ASP A 509 -31.99 25.09 -50.53
N SER A 510 -31.59 24.73 -49.31
CA SER A 510 -30.28 24.14 -49.02
C SER A 510 -30.19 22.64 -49.30
N ALA A 511 -30.48 22.20 -50.52
CA ALA A 511 -30.30 20.79 -50.91
C ALA A 511 -28.82 20.35 -50.88
N LEU A 512 -28.59 19.10 -50.52
CA LEU A 512 -27.33 18.39 -50.68
C LEU A 512 -27.24 17.82 -52.10
N VAL A 513 -26.02 17.52 -52.53
CA VAL A 513 -25.73 16.93 -53.84
C VAL A 513 -24.94 15.64 -53.63
N SER A 514 -25.33 14.56 -54.32
CA SER A 514 -24.53 13.34 -54.46
C SER A 514 -24.37 12.95 -55.93
N MET A 515 -23.34 12.16 -56.21
CA MET A 515 -23.00 11.67 -57.55
C MET A 515 -22.94 10.15 -57.52
N VAL A 516 -23.75 9.49 -58.34
CA VAL A 516 -23.79 8.03 -58.43
C VAL A 516 -23.44 7.60 -59.86
N PRO A 517 -22.40 6.78 -60.07
CA PRO A 517 -22.06 6.26 -61.40
C PRO A 517 -23.03 5.15 -61.84
N SER A 518 -23.44 5.15 -63.11
CA SER A 518 -24.35 4.14 -63.67
C SER A 518 -23.95 3.78 -65.11
N GLY A 519 -22.90 2.96 -65.24
CA GLY A 519 -22.23 2.70 -66.52
C GLY A 519 -21.56 3.97 -67.05
N ASN A 520 -21.70 4.27 -68.34
CA ASN A 520 -21.23 5.53 -68.92
C ASN A 520 -22.17 6.73 -68.62
N ARG A 521 -22.83 6.74 -67.46
CA ARG A 521 -23.80 7.77 -67.08
C ARG A 521 -23.53 8.24 -65.65
N TRP A 522 -23.70 9.53 -65.41
CA TRP A 522 -23.71 10.09 -64.07
C TRP A 522 -25.14 10.39 -63.64
N ILE A 523 -25.53 9.93 -62.45
CA ILE A 523 -26.78 10.30 -61.80
C ILE A 523 -26.43 11.31 -60.71
N VAL A 524 -26.81 12.57 -60.91
CA VAL A 524 -26.71 13.61 -59.88
C VAL A 524 -28.00 13.55 -59.08
N VAL A 525 -27.92 13.38 -57.76
CA VAL A 525 -29.10 13.49 -56.89
C VAL A 525 -29.04 14.80 -56.11
N LEU A 526 -30.17 15.51 -56.09
CA LEU A 526 -30.38 16.74 -55.32
C LEU A 526 -31.52 16.50 -54.33
N GLY A 527 -31.28 16.62 -53.03
CA GLY A 527 -32.28 16.31 -52.01
C GLY A 527 -31.89 16.79 -50.60
N PRO A 528 -32.71 16.48 -49.58
CA PRO A 528 -32.42 16.84 -48.18
C PRO A 528 -31.32 15.96 -47.55
N SER A 529 -31.06 14.79 -48.11
CA SER A 529 -30.09 13.79 -47.65
C SER A 529 -29.07 13.42 -48.74
N ILE A 530 -27.92 12.89 -48.32
CA ILE A 530 -26.92 12.28 -49.22
C ILE A 530 -27.35 10.83 -49.46
N VAL A 531 -27.61 10.45 -50.71
CA VAL A 531 -28.04 9.09 -51.09
C VAL A 531 -26.90 8.08 -50.95
N GLU A 532 -25.70 8.49 -51.37
CA GLU A 532 -24.48 7.71 -51.33
C GLU A 532 -23.35 8.72 -51.05
N PRO A 533 -22.62 8.59 -49.92
CA PRO A 533 -21.48 9.44 -49.63
C PRO A 533 -20.35 9.09 -50.61
N PRO A 534 -19.62 10.09 -51.15
CA PRO A 534 -18.44 9.79 -51.94
C PRO A 534 -17.37 9.12 -51.05
N GLN A 535 -16.54 8.28 -51.65
CA GLN A 535 -15.30 7.84 -51.00
C GLN A 535 -14.42 9.07 -50.75
N GLY A 536 -13.80 9.10 -49.56
CA GLY A 536 -12.94 10.22 -49.16
C GLY A 536 -11.67 10.28 -50.00
N LEU A 537 -11.26 11.49 -50.38
CA LEU A 537 -9.91 11.74 -50.89
C LEU A 537 -8.95 11.94 -49.73
N ASP A 538 -7.95 11.08 -49.61
CA ASP A 538 -6.93 11.17 -48.57
C ASP A 538 -5.92 12.26 -48.90
N VAL A 539 -5.67 13.15 -47.93
CA VAL A 539 -4.79 14.32 -48.11
C VAL A 539 -3.53 14.17 -47.26
N GLY A 540 -2.48 13.67 -47.90
CA GLY A 540 -1.15 13.53 -47.34
C GLY A 540 -0.33 14.82 -47.37
N ARG A 541 0.78 14.81 -46.65
CA ARG A 541 1.80 15.86 -46.64
C ARG A 541 3.17 15.19 -46.69
N GLY A 542 4.11 15.78 -47.42
CA GLY A 542 5.44 15.21 -47.54
C GLY A 542 6.48 16.28 -47.85
N THR A 543 7.74 15.84 -47.94
CA THR A 543 8.88 16.69 -48.33
C THR A 543 9.51 16.13 -49.59
N LEU A 544 9.63 16.95 -50.63
CA LEU A 544 10.31 16.59 -51.87
C LEU A 544 11.81 16.33 -51.61
N PRO A 545 12.52 15.58 -52.47
CA PRO A 545 13.95 15.35 -52.31
C PRO A 545 14.83 16.61 -52.28
N ASP A 546 14.31 17.78 -52.67
CA ASP A 546 14.97 19.08 -52.58
C ASP A 546 14.65 19.86 -51.27
N GLY A 547 14.01 19.20 -50.30
CA GLY A 547 13.67 19.75 -48.98
C GLY A 547 12.39 20.58 -48.94
N LYS A 548 11.61 20.66 -50.03
CA LYS A 548 10.38 21.48 -50.09
C LYS A 548 9.15 20.68 -49.69
N ALA A 549 8.37 21.20 -48.76
CA ALA A 549 7.09 20.60 -48.38
C ALA A 549 6.07 20.68 -49.53
N PHE A 550 5.32 19.59 -49.71
CA PHE A 550 4.20 19.44 -50.64
C PHE A 550 2.99 18.81 -49.93
N ALA A 551 1.81 18.98 -50.53
CA ALA A 551 0.62 18.24 -50.13
C ALA A 551 0.24 17.29 -51.27
N GLU A 552 -0.21 16.09 -50.93
CA GLU A 552 -0.61 15.05 -51.87
C GLU A 552 -2.08 14.72 -51.64
N VAL A 553 -2.84 14.48 -52.71
CA VAL A 553 -4.21 13.99 -52.61
C VAL A 553 -4.27 12.67 -53.35
N LEU A 554 -4.54 11.58 -52.63
CA LEU A 554 -4.69 10.24 -53.19
C LEU A 554 -6.15 9.99 -53.59
N GLY A 555 -6.36 9.22 -54.65
CA GLY A 555 -7.68 8.86 -55.18
C GLY A 555 -7.61 8.40 -56.62
N ASP A 556 -8.55 7.56 -57.05
CA ASP A 556 -8.48 6.88 -58.34
C ASP A 556 -9.18 7.63 -59.47
N GLY A 557 -8.52 7.69 -60.63
CA GLY A 557 -9.12 8.16 -61.87
C GLY A 557 -9.20 9.68 -62.01
N PHE A 558 -8.19 10.40 -61.52
CA PHE A 558 -8.06 11.84 -61.74
C PHE A 558 -8.01 12.17 -63.25
N GLY A 559 -8.96 12.99 -63.68
CA GLY A 559 -8.98 13.67 -64.96
C GLY A 559 -8.08 14.91 -64.95
N ARG A 560 -8.22 15.80 -65.94
CA ARG A 560 -7.25 16.88 -66.09
C ARG A 560 -7.62 18.12 -65.27
N MET A 561 -6.66 18.69 -64.54
CA MET A 561 -6.84 19.97 -63.85
C MET A 561 -7.24 21.09 -64.82
N ARG A 562 -8.23 21.89 -64.42
CA ARG A 562 -8.70 23.08 -65.13
C ARG A 562 -8.93 24.22 -64.15
N ARG A 563 -8.55 25.43 -64.55
CA ARG A 563 -8.84 26.66 -63.81
C ARG A 563 -10.19 27.22 -64.26
N ILE A 564 -11.08 27.50 -63.32
CA ILE A 564 -12.40 28.10 -63.58
C ILE A 564 -12.63 29.30 -62.66
N MET A 565 -13.33 30.32 -63.14
CA MET A 565 -13.78 31.44 -62.30
C MET A 565 -15.20 31.14 -61.80
N HIS A 566 -15.44 31.20 -60.50
CA HIS A 566 -16.78 30.97 -59.96
C HIS A 566 -17.73 32.13 -60.32
N PRO A 567 -18.83 31.92 -61.08
CA PRO A 567 -19.54 33.02 -61.77
C PRO A 567 -20.20 34.11 -60.90
N HIS A 568 -20.26 33.92 -59.58
CA HIS A 568 -20.88 34.87 -58.63
C HIS A 568 -19.93 35.35 -57.54
N VAL A 569 -19.15 34.42 -56.98
CA VAL A 569 -18.15 34.74 -55.93
C VAL A 569 -16.94 35.43 -56.55
N GLY A 570 -16.66 35.18 -57.84
CA GLY A 570 -15.66 35.93 -58.61
C GLY A 570 -14.21 35.52 -58.39
N ASP A 571 -13.98 34.42 -57.67
CA ASP A 571 -12.66 33.86 -57.37
C ASP A 571 -12.32 32.65 -58.25
N GLU A 572 -11.03 32.32 -58.29
CA GLU A 572 -10.48 31.20 -59.08
C GLU A 572 -10.57 29.88 -58.31
N LEU A 573 -10.96 28.82 -59.01
CA LEU A 573 -10.98 27.44 -58.52
C LEU A 573 -10.18 26.56 -59.48
N LEU A 574 -9.34 25.71 -58.91
CA LEU A 574 -8.68 24.61 -59.61
C LEU A 574 -9.55 23.37 -59.42
N VAL A 575 -10.09 22.84 -60.53
CA VAL A 575 -10.99 21.69 -60.54
C VAL A 575 -10.30 20.53 -61.23
N VAL A 576 -10.27 19.38 -60.57
CA VAL A 576 -9.82 18.10 -61.13
C VAL A 576 -11.03 17.16 -61.17
N PRO A 577 -11.72 17.03 -62.32
CA PRO A 577 -12.78 16.04 -62.49
C PRO A 577 -12.23 14.62 -62.33
N MET A 578 -13.03 13.68 -61.85
CA MET A 578 -12.64 12.28 -61.63
C MET A 578 -13.61 11.31 -62.32
N LEU A 579 -13.09 10.15 -62.73
CA LEU A 579 -13.88 9.01 -63.19
C LEU A 579 -14.63 8.34 -62.01
N ALA A 580 -15.46 7.34 -62.31
CA ALA A 580 -16.03 6.45 -61.28
C ALA A 580 -14.92 5.61 -60.62
N PRO A 581 -15.03 5.24 -59.32
CA PRO A 581 -16.18 5.39 -58.42
C PRO A 581 -16.41 6.82 -57.91
N SER A 582 -17.48 7.01 -57.12
CA SER A 582 -17.81 8.32 -56.52
C SER A 582 -16.77 8.69 -55.46
N GLN A 583 -15.99 9.76 -55.68
CA GLN A 583 -14.85 10.16 -54.86
C GLN A 583 -14.78 11.68 -54.72
N GLY A 584 -14.57 12.18 -53.49
CA GLY A 584 -14.58 13.61 -53.21
C GLY A 584 -14.08 13.98 -51.81
N ALA A 585 -13.90 15.27 -51.57
CA ALA A 585 -13.50 15.78 -50.27
C ALA A 585 -14.71 15.82 -49.32
N LEU A 586 -14.68 15.02 -48.25
CA LEU A 586 -15.76 14.92 -47.26
C LEU A 586 -15.96 16.21 -46.45
N ALA A 587 -14.87 16.93 -46.18
CA ALA A 587 -14.84 18.13 -45.36
C ALA A 587 -14.01 19.24 -46.00
N ARG A 588 -14.23 20.49 -45.54
CA ARG A 588 -13.39 21.62 -45.95
C ARG A 588 -12.07 21.53 -45.22
N GLN A 589 -10.97 21.46 -45.95
CA GLN A 589 -9.63 21.57 -45.37
C GLN A 589 -9.06 22.95 -45.69
N GLU A 590 -8.73 23.72 -44.65
CA GLU A 590 -8.15 25.05 -44.79
C GLU A 590 -6.66 25.03 -44.45
N LEU A 591 -5.81 25.33 -45.44
CA LEU A 591 -4.35 25.41 -45.29
C LEU A 591 -3.87 26.87 -45.49
N VAL A 592 -2.57 27.11 -45.35
CA VAL A 592 -1.97 28.44 -45.46
C VAL A 592 -2.08 29.00 -46.89
N GLU A 593 -1.64 28.23 -47.90
CA GLU A 593 -1.61 28.67 -49.30
C GLU A 593 -2.85 28.30 -50.13
N PHE A 594 -3.73 27.42 -49.64
CA PHE A 594 -4.93 26.99 -50.36
C PHE A 594 -6.01 26.44 -49.39
N GLU A 595 -7.20 26.14 -49.93
CA GLU A 595 -8.19 25.28 -49.27
C GLU A 595 -8.69 24.21 -50.23
N ILE A 596 -9.08 23.06 -49.69
CA ILE A 596 -9.83 22.01 -50.40
C ILE A 596 -11.30 22.17 -50.01
N LEU A 597 -12.18 22.29 -51.02
CA LEU A 597 -13.61 22.45 -50.83
C LEU A 597 -14.34 21.10 -50.83
N PRO A 598 -15.38 20.93 -49.99
CA PRO A 598 -16.20 19.72 -50.00
C PRO A 598 -16.81 19.45 -51.38
N SER A 599 -16.75 18.20 -51.82
CA SER A 599 -17.22 17.78 -53.14
C SER A 599 -17.92 16.42 -53.07
N ALA A 600 -18.96 16.28 -53.89
CA ALA A 600 -19.67 15.02 -54.14
C ALA A 600 -19.02 14.20 -55.26
N GLN A 601 -18.17 14.83 -56.08
CA GLN A 601 -17.26 14.17 -57.02
C GLN A 601 -16.11 15.11 -57.35
N GLY A 602 -14.89 14.59 -57.49
CA GLY A 602 -13.70 15.30 -57.96
C GLY A 602 -13.03 16.19 -56.91
N LEU A 603 -11.80 16.61 -57.17
CA LEU A 603 -11.02 17.47 -56.27
C LEU A 603 -11.21 18.95 -56.64
N ILE A 604 -11.52 19.79 -55.65
CA ILE A 604 -11.74 21.24 -55.81
C ILE A 604 -10.80 22.00 -54.88
N VAL A 605 -9.84 22.73 -55.43
CA VAL A 605 -8.87 23.52 -54.68
C VAL A 605 -9.08 25.01 -54.97
N ARG A 606 -9.27 25.83 -53.93
CA ARG A 606 -9.21 27.31 -54.05
C ARG A 606 -7.81 27.78 -53.63
N PRO A 607 -6.99 28.31 -54.56
CA PRO A 607 -5.70 28.90 -54.19
C PRO A 607 -5.92 30.16 -53.34
N LYS A 608 -5.08 30.37 -52.33
CA LYS A 608 -4.92 31.65 -51.61
C LYS A 608 -3.71 32.44 -52.15
N THR A 609 -2.99 31.89 -53.14
CA THR A 609 -1.79 32.48 -53.74
C THR A 609 -1.64 32.09 -55.22
N ASP A 610 -1.19 33.02 -56.05
CA ASP A 610 -1.06 32.84 -57.51
C ASP A 610 0.02 31.82 -57.93
N ALA A 611 0.96 31.52 -57.02
CA ALA A 611 2.12 30.65 -57.25
C ALA A 611 1.89 29.17 -56.90
N LEU A 612 0.62 28.73 -56.81
CA LEU A 612 0.26 27.33 -56.56
C LEU A 612 0.31 26.51 -57.86
N ALA A 613 1.03 25.39 -57.83
CA ALA A 613 1.09 24.42 -58.91
C ALA A 613 0.46 23.10 -58.48
N LEU A 614 -0.36 22.52 -59.36
CA LEU A 614 -0.94 21.18 -59.21
C LEU A 614 -0.37 20.32 -60.33
N ASP A 615 0.38 19.27 -59.97
CA ASP A 615 0.68 18.17 -60.87
C ASP A 615 -0.36 17.05 -60.66
N VAL A 616 -0.80 16.41 -61.75
CA VAL A 616 -1.91 15.45 -61.71
C VAL A 616 -1.53 14.17 -62.43
N GLU A 617 -1.41 13.10 -61.64
CA GLU A 617 -1.24 11.73 -62.09
C GLU A 617 -2.56 10.96 -61.94
N PRO A 618 -2.73 9.77 -62.56
CA PRO A 618 -4.01 9.06 -62.56
C PRO A 618 -4.57 8.68 -61.18
N ASN A 619 -3.69 8.49 -60.19
CA ASN A 619 -4.02 8.05 -58.83
C ASN A 619 -3.63 9.06 -57.72
N ARG A 620 -3.06 10.23 -58.10
CA ARG A 620 -2.66 11.27 -57.14
C ARG A 620 -2.58 12.68 -57.73
N VAL A 621 -2.79 13.69 -56.88
CA VAL A 621 -2.56 15.10 -57.20
C VAL A 621 -1.53 15.68 -56.23
N VAL A 622 -0.43 16.19 -56.77
CA VAL A 622 0.67 16.79 -55.99
C VAL A 622 0.55 18.32 -56.04
N ILE A 623 0.27 18.94 -54.89
CA ILE A 623 0.12 20.38 -54.72
C ILE A 623 1.44 20.95 -54.21
N THR A 624 2.03 21.87 -54.99
CA THR A 624 3.37 22.42 -54.75
C THR A 624 3.43 23.94 -54.94
N ARG A 625 4.55 24.53 -54.52
CA ARG A 625 4.93 25.93 -54.71
C ARG A 625 6.45 25.98 -54.93
N GLU A 626 6.96 26.94 -55.72
CA GLU A 626 8.40 27.04 -56.04
C GLU A 626 9.33 27.06 -54.80
N GLN A 627 8.83 27.61 -53.69
CA GLN A 627 9.54 27.75 -52.40
C GLN A 627 9.16 26.68 -51.36
N GLY A 628 8.34 25.69 -51.71
CA GLY A 628 7.66 24.80 -50.76
C GLY A 628 6.40 25.40 -50.14
N LEU A 629 5.55 24.56 -49.56
CA LEU A 629 4.35 24.95 -48.82
C LEU A 629 4.64 25.20 -47.33
N THR A 630 3.85 26.04 -46.66
CA THR A 630 3.92 26.24 -45.21
C THR A 630 3.01 25.23 -44.51
N LEU A 631 3.52 24.03 -44.25
CA LEU A 631 2.80 22.94 -43.59
C LEU A 631 3.32 22.73 -42.17
N SER A 632 2.42 22.40 -41.24
CA SER A 632 2.78 21.84 -39.94
C SER A 632 3.34 20.43 -40.11
N GLU A 633 4.39 20.09 -39.35
CA GLU A 633 4.97 18.74 -39.32
C GLU A 633 3.89 17.69 -39.03
N VAL A 634 3.97 16.59 -39.78
CA VAL A 634 3.23 15.34 -39.57
C VAL A 634 4.28 14.25 -39.64
N GLY A 635 4.18 13.25 -38.75
CA GLY A 635 5.23 12.23 -38.57
C GLY A 635 5.57 11.49 -39.86
N LEU A 636 6.87 11.27 -40.08
CA LEU A 636 7.35 10.30 -41.05
C LEU A 636 6.96 8.91 -40.56
N SER A 637 6.30 8.12 -41.41
CA SER A 637 6.12 6.67 -41.19
C SER A 637 7.01 5.90 -42.17
N LEU A 638 7.38 4.66 -41.84
CA LEU A 638 8.18 3.81 -42.73
C LEU A 638 7.56 3.66 -44.13
N GLY A 639 6.23 3.60 -44.24
CA GLY A 639 5.54 3.58 -45.55
C GLY A 639 5.77 4.83 -46.41
N SER A 640 6.09 5.98 -45.81
CA SER A 640 6.38 7.23 -46.54
C SER A 640 7.70 7.21 -47.31
N PHE A 641 8.58 6.24 -47.02
CA PHE A 641 9.83 6.04 -47.76
C PHE A 641 9.67 5.08 -48.96
N GLY A 642 8.45 4.62 -49.25
CA GLY A 642 8.18 3.68 -50.35
C GLY A 642 8.52 2.23 -50.03
N PHE A 643 8.72 1.90 -48.75
CA PHE A 643 8.78 0.52 -48.30
C PHE A 643 7.37 -0.08 -48.41
N SER A 644 7.22 -1.17 -49.18
CA SER A 644 6.06 -2.03 -48.99
C SER A 644 6.07 -2.49 -47.53
N PRO A 645 4.93 -2.49 -46.81
CA PRO A 645 4.80 -3.44 -45.73
C PRO A 645 5.03 -4.85 -46.32
N ASP A 646 5.66 -5.74 -45.56
CA ASP A 646 5.50 -7.17 -45.85
C ASP A 646 3.99 -7.51 -45.80
N GLU A 647 3.57 -8.71 -46.23
CA GLU A 647 2.16 -9.00 -46.56
C GLU A 647 1.13 -8.80 -45.41
N ARG A 648 1.58 -8.43 -44.20
CA ARG A 648 0.80 -8.02 -43.03
C ARG A 648 1.49 -6.82 -42.33
N PRO A 649 0.75 -5.86 -41.74
CA PRO A 649 1.31 -4.86 -40.82
C PRO A 649 2.08 -5.52 -39.66
N GLY A 650 3.12 -4.85 -39.15
CA GLY A 650 4.04 -5.33 -38.12
C GLY A 650 4.91 -6.57 -38.42
N TYR A 651 4.54 -7.42 -39.39
CA TYR A 651 5.23 -8.68 -39.68
C TYR A 651 6.66 -8.47 -40.21
N PHE A 652 7.58 -9.36 -39.82
CA PHE A 652 8.89 -9.50 -40.45
C PHE A 652 9.40 -10.95 -40.41
N ASP A 653 9.70 -11.52 -41.59
CA ASP A 653 10.19 -12.90 -41.72
C ASP A 653 11.65 -13.04 -41.22
N LEU A 654 11.82 -13.29 -39.91
CA LEU A 654 13.13 -13.58 -39.31
C LEU A 654 13.78 -14.86 -39.87
N ARG A 655 13.00 -15.81 -40.37
CA ARG A 655 13.52 -17.06 -40.93
C ARG A 655 14.25 -16.81 -42.26
N ALA A 656 13.77 -15.88 -43.08
CA ALA A 656 14.50 -15.38 -44.25
C ALA A 656 15.86 -14.74 -43.88
N TYR A 657 15.93 -14.05 -42.74
CA TYR A 657 17.20 -13.52 -42.22
C TYR A 657 18.09 -14.59 -41.56
N ALA A 658 17.55 -15.68 -41.00
CA ALA A 658 18.35 -16.76 -40.40
C ALA A 658 19.06 -17.64 -41.46
N GLY A 659 18.39 -17.99 -42.57
CA GLY A 659 18.94 -18.86 -43.61
C GLY A 659 19.17 -20.32 -43.15
N GLU A 660 20.20 -20.99 -43.68
CA GLU A 660 20.56 -22.37 -43.28
C GLU A 660 21.33 -22.46 -41.94
N GLY A 661 21.33 -21.39 -41.12
CA GLY A 661 21.92 -21.35 -39.78
C GLY A 661 23.16 -20.46 -39.66
N ALA A 662 23.99 -20.70 -38.64
CA ALA A 662 25.13 -19.84 -38.27
C ALA A 662 26.28 -19.76 -39.30
N SER A 663 26.27 -20.61 -40.34
CA SER A 663 27.23 -20.54 -41.45
C SER A 663 27.09 -19.23 -42.23
N GLY A 664 28.16 -18.45 -42.31
CA GLY A 664 28.18 -17.17 -43.01
C GLY A 664 27.59 -15.99 -42.21
N PHE A 665 27.28 -16.16 -40.91
CA PHE A 665 26.85 -15.05 -40.05
C PHE A 665 27.83 -13.86 -40.13
N ARG A 666 29.14 -14.14 -40.01
CA ARG A 666 30.18 -13.11 -40.03
C ARG A 666 30.21 -12.34 -41.34
N ASP A 667 30.26 -13.05 -42.47
CA ASP A 667 30.33 -12.44 -43.79
C ASP A 667 29.12 -11.54 -44.04
N ARG A 668 27.92 -12.00 -43.65
CA ARG A 668 26.67 -11.23 -43.75
C ARG A 668 26.60 -10.05 -42.79
N TYR A 669 27.15 -10.18 -41.58
CA TYR A 669 27.25 -9.08 -40.62
C TYR A 669 28.17 -7.97 -41.18
N GLU A 670 29.32 -8.35 -41.76
CA GLU A 670 30.24 -7.44 -42.43
C GLU A 670 29.57 -6.79 -43.68
N ASP A 671 28.83 -7.55 -44.51
CA ASP A 671 28.03 -7.03 -45.63
C ASP A 671 26.98 -5.99 -45.18
N PHE A 672 26.25 -6.25 -44.08
CA PHE A 672 25.28 -5.30 -43.54
C PHE A 672 25.96 -4.01 -43.09
N GLN A 673 27.09 -4.10 -42.37
CA GLN A 673 27.85 -2.92 -41.94
C GLN A 673 28.35 -2.09 -43.13
N GLU A 674 28.91 -2.71 -44.16
CA GLU A 674 29.32 -1.99 -45.39
C GLU A 674 28.11 -1.35 -46.10
N SER A 675 26.96 -2.04 -46.17
CA SER A 675 25.75 -1.52 -46.82
C SER A 675 25.13 -0.33 -46.07
N VAL A 676 25.19 -0.32 -44.73
CA VAL A 676 24.75 0.80 -43.89
C VAL A 676 25.72 1.98 -44.05
N ALA A 677 27.02 1.74 -44.08
CA ALA A 677 28.04 2.79 -44.21
C ALA A 677 28.06 3.47 -45.59
N ALA A 678 27.61 2.78 -46.64
CA ALA A 678 27.52 3.29 -48.00
C ALA A 678 26.20 4.00 -48.34
N ALA A 679 25.20 3.95 -47.45
CA ALA A 679 23.88 4.53 -47.67
C ALA A 679 23.71 5.90 -46.99
N GLU A 680 22.80 6.73 -47.50
CA GLU A 680 22.43 8.03 -46.90
C GLU A 680 20.91 8.20 -46.87
N GLY A 681 20.42 9.00 -45.91
CA GLY A 681 18.99 9.33 -45.76
C GLY A 681 18.08 8.10 -45.59
N ALA A 682 16.94 8.10 -46.28
CA ALA A 682 15.94 7.03 -46.21
C ALA A 682 16.51 5.63 -46.49
N VAL A 683 17.45 5.51 -47.43
CA VAL A 683 18.09 4.22 -47.77
C VAL A 683 18.96 3.72 -46.62
N ARG A 684 19.54 4.61 -45.80
CA ARG A 684 20.31 4.17 -44.63
C ARG A 684 19.40 3.67 -43.51
N ILE A 685 18.24 4.29 -43.31
CA ILE A 685 17.21 3.82 -42.37
C ILE A 685 16.71 2.42 -42.77
N GLU A 686 16.46 2.17 -44.05
CA GLU A 686 16.14 0.84 -44.59
C GLU A 686 17.20 -0.21 -44.19
N ARG A 687 18.49 0.10 -44.40
CA ARG A 687 19.61 -0.81 -44.12
C ARG A 687 19.77 -1.06 -42.62
N LEU A 688 19.57 -0.03 -41.79
CA LEU A 688 19.59 -0.17 -40.32
C LEU A 688 18.44 -1.05 -39.83
N MET A 689 17.21 -0.84 -40.30
CA MET A 689 16.05 -1.70 -39.94
C MET A 689 16.25 -3.15 -40.40
N ALA A 690 16.77 -3.38 -41.60
CA ALA A 690 17.11 -4.71 -42.09
C ALA A 690 18.26 -5.35 -41.28
N PHE A 691 19.22 -4.57 -40.82
CA PHE A 691 20.32 -5.05 -39.97
C PHE A 691 19.82 -5.40 -38.56
N ALA A 692 18.94 -4.61 -37.96
CA ALA A 692 18.29 -4.95 -36.69
C ALA A 692 17.52 -6.28 -36.79
N ARG A 693 16.70 -6.47 -37.84
CA ARG A 693 16.00 -7.74 -38.09
C ARG A 693 16.95 -8.92 -38.29
N PHE A 694 18.09 -8.71 -38.98
CA PHE A 694 19.14 -9.72 -39.06
C PHE A 694 19.70 -10.10 -37.69
N LEU A 695 19.98 -9.14 -36.81
CA LEU A 695 20.50 -9.40 -35.46
C LEU A 695 19.49 -10.19 -34.61
N LEU A 696 18.20 -9.85 -34.68
CA LEU A 696 17.12 -10.60 -34.01
C LEU A 696 17.02 -12.06 -34.49
N ALA A 697 17.26 -12.34 -35.76
CA ALA A 697 17.27 -13.71 -36.29
C ALA A 697 18.39 -14.58 -35.71
N PHE A 698 19.39 -13.98 -35.04
CA PHE A 698 20.52 -14.63 -34.38
C PHE A 698 20.56 -14.41 -32.86
N ASP A 699 19.43 -14.02 -32.25
CA ASP A 699 19.27 -13.83 -30.80
C ASP A 699 20.07 -12.63 -30.21
N LEU A 700 20.46 -11.68 -31.05
CA LEU A 700 21.29 -10.52 -30.68
C LEU A 700 20.43 -9.28 -30.36
N GLY A 701 19.59 -9.40 -29.32
CA GLY A 701 18.62 -8.37 -28.93
C GLY A 701 19.24 -7.04 -28.47
N GLN A 702 20.38 -7.09 -27.78
CA GLN A 702 21.08 -5.88 -27.31
C GLN A 702 21.72 -5.10 -28.47
N GLU A 703 22.36 -5.81 -29.41
CA GLU A 703 22.90 -5.22 -30.63
C GLU A 703 21.78 -4.66 -31.53
N ALA A 704 20.66 -5.38 -31.65
CA ALA A 704 19.50 -4.90 -32.39
C ALA A 704 18.95 -3.59 -31.79
N ASN A 705 18.79 -3.51 -30.45
CA ASN A 705 18.41 -2.27 -29.76
C ASN A 705 19.38 -1.11 -30.07
N GLY A 706 20.69 -1.34 -30.04
CA GLY A 706 21.69 -0.32 -30.39
C GLY A 706 21.59 0.18 -31.84
N ILE A 707 21.18 -0.68 -32.78
CA ILE A 707 20.89 -0.27 -34.17
C ILE A 707 19.58 0.54 -34.25
N LEU A 708 18.56 0.17 -33.47
CA LEU A 708 17.27 0.88 -33.43
C LEU A 708 17.38 2.27 -32.78
N ASP A 709 18.24 2.43 -31.77
CA ASP A 709 18.55 3.75 -31.19
C ASP A 709 19.18 4.69 -32.25
N ILE A 710 20.02 4.17 -33.14
CA ILE A 710 20.57 4.93 -34.27
C ILE A 710 19.45 5.35 -35.25
N VAL A 711 18.49 4.46 -35.54
CA VAL A 711 17.34 4.76 -36.41
C VAL A 711 16.54 5.96 -35.86
N VAL A 712 16.17 5.96 -34.58
CA VAL A 712 15.43 7.08 -33.97
C VAL A 712 16.27 8.35 -33.87
N SER A 713 17.59 8.24 -33.65
CA SER A 713 18.48 9.41 -33.65
C SER A 713 18.55 10.12 -35.00
N GLU A 714 18.26 9.42 -36.10
CA GLU A 714 18.31 9.94 -37.47
C GLU A 714 16.92 10.29 -38.03
N ALA A 715 15.87 9.64 -37.54
CA ALA A 715 14.47 9.92 -37.88
C ALA A 715 13.57 9.78 -36.65
N SER A 716 13.57 10.79 -35.77
CA SER A 716 12.85 10.77 -34.49
C SER A 716 11.34 10.52 -34.62
N ALA A 717 10.73 10.87 -35.75
CA ALA A 717 9.32 10.57 -36.01
C ALA A 717 9.00 9.06 -36.07
N LEU A 718 9.99 8.19 -36.29
CA LEU A 718 9.82 6.73 -36.27
C LEU A 718 9.71 6.14 -34.86
N GLU A 719 9.99 6.89 -33.80
CA GLU A 719 9.88 6.44 -32.40
C GLU A 719 8.47 5.90 -32.07
N HIS A 720 7.44 6.36 -32.78
CA HIS A 720 6.04 5.98 -32.61
C HIS A 720 5.46 5.20 -33.82
N ASP A 721 6.31 4.75 -34.76
CA ASP A 721 5.89 3.97 -35.93
C ASP A 721 5.72 2.49 -35.56
N GLU A 722 4.60 1.88 -35.94
CA GLU A 722 4.24 0.48 -35.66
C GLU A 722 5.37 -0.50 -36.02
N ALA A 723 5.95 -0.39 -37.22
CA ALA A 723 6.96 -1.32 -37.71
C ALA A 723 8.36 -1.05 -37.11
N TYR A 724 8.60 0.12 -36.54
CA TYR A 724 9.75 0.37 -35.66
C TYR A 724 9.51 -0.26 -34.28
N LEU A 725 8.38 0.05 -33.65
CA LEU A 725 8.02 -0.41 -32.31
C LEU A 725 7.94 -1.94 -32.22
N MET A 726 7.46 -2.63 -33.26
CA MET A 726 7.39 -4.10 -33.27
C MET A 726 8.80 -4.75 -33.29
N VAL A 727 9.75 -4.17 -34.05
CA VAL A 727 11.15 -4.62 -34.04
C VAL A 727 11.84 -4.23 -32.71
N ARG A 728 11.45 -3.10 -32.11
CA ARG A 728 11.93 -2.65 -30.78
C ARG A 728 11.46 -3.56 -29.65
N ALA A 729 10.17 -3.93 -29.62
CA ALA A 729 9.64 -4.87 -28.64
C ALA A 729 10.35 -6.23 -28.74
N ALA A 730 10.51 -6.77 -29.96
CA ALA A 730 11.28 -7.99 -30.19
C ALA A 730 12.73 -7.90 -29.67
N ALA A 731 13.41 -6.78 -29.94
CA ALA A 731 14.76 -6.53 -29.44
C ALA A 731 14.82 -6.44 -27.91
N LEU A 732 13.84 -5.79 -27.27
CA LEU A 732 13.73 -5.67 -25.82
C LEU A 732 13.43 -7.02 -25.14
N THR A 733 12.53 -7.84 -25.70
CA THR A 733 12.27 -9.21 -25.21
C THR A 733 13.54 -10.06 -25.20
N LEU A 734 14.29 -10.10 -26.32
CA LEU A 734 15.56 -10.85 -26.40
C LEU A 734 16.69 -10.22 -25.58
N ALA A 735 16.63 -8.92 -25.31
CA ALA A 735 17.56 -8.22 -24.43
C ALA A 735 17.30 -8.45 -22.93
N GLY A 736 16.23 -9.17 -22.55
CA GLY A 736 15.84 -9.38 -21.16
C GLY A 736 15.10 -8.19 -20.52
N ARG A 737 14.61 -7.24 -21.33
CA ARG A 737 13.85 -6.04 -20.93
C ARG A 737 12.38 -6.22 -21.31
N SER A 738 11.80 -7.30 -20.80
CA SER A 738 10.49 -7.80 -21.22
C SER A 738 9.32 -6.98 -20.66
N ASP A 739 9.57 -6.25 -19.58
CA ASP A 739 8.72 -5.18 -19.05
C ASP A 739 8.54 -4.05 -20.08
N GLU A 740 9.64 -3.47 -20.58
CA GLU A 740 9.59 -2.44 -21.61
C GLU A 740 9.04 -2.97 -22.95
N ALA A 741 9.28 -4.25 -23.26
CA ALA A 741 8.68 -4.89 -24.43
C ALA A 741 7.15 -4.99 -24.30
N ARG A 742 6.65 -5.36 -23.11
CA ARG A 742 5.22 -5.46 -22.81
C ARG A 742 4.53 -4.10 -22.90
N ASP A 743 5.14 -3.03 -22.39
CA ASP A 743 4.60 -1.66 -22.51
C ASP A 743 4.40 -1.24 -23.99
N ILE A 744 5.26 -1.70 -24.91
CA ILE A 744 5.10 -1.45 -26.34
C ILE A 744 3.99 -2.34 -26.94
N ILE A 745 3.96 -3.62 -26.57
CA ILE A 745 3.02 -4.63 -27.08
C ILE A 745 1.58 -4.35 -26.64
N ASP A 746 1.38 -3.88 -25.40
CA ASP A 746 0.07 -3.52 -24.83
C ASP A 746 -0.38 -2.10 -25.26
N SER A 747 0.39 -1.42 -26.14
CA SER A 747 0.05 -0.09 -26.65
C SER A 747 -0.97 -0.14 -27.80
N HIS A 748 -1.84 0.87 -27.89
CA HIS A 748 -2.88 0.97 -28.94
C HIS A 748 -2.33 0.99 -30.38
N VAL A 749 -1.02 1.23 -30.58
CA VAL A 749 -0.36 1.15 -31.89
C VAL A 749 -0.22 -0.31 -32.36
N MET A 750 -0.24 -1.27 -31.43
CA MET A 750 -0.14 -2.72 -31.71
C MET A 750 -1.50 -3.42 -31.84
N ASP A 751 -2.62 -2.70 -31.69
CA ASP A 751 -3.97 -3.27 -31.78
C ASP A 751 -4.21 -3.95 -33.15
N GLY A 752 -4.25 -5.29 -33.15
CA GLY A 752 -4.45 -6.10 -34.36
C GLY A 752 -3.16 -6.53 -35.08
N VAL A 753 -1.98 -6.20 -34.56
CA VAL A 753 -0.69 -6.70 -35.06
C VAL A 753 -0.47 -8.14 -34.59
N ALA A 754 -0.52 -9.11 -35.51
CA ALA A 754 -0.42 -10.53 -35.16
C ALA A 754 0.91 -10.91 -34.49
N ASP A 755 2.03 -10.37 -34.98
CA ASP A 755 3.37 -10.64 -34.45
C ASP A 755 3.60 -10.11 -33.02
N ALA A 756 2.83 -9.10 -32.60
CA ALA A 756 2.85 -8.61 -31.21
C ALA A 756 2.45 -9.73 -30.24
N GLY A 757 1.56 -10.64 -30.65
CA GLY A 757 1.22 -11.84 -29.88
C GLY A 757 2.40 -12.79 -29.68
N PHE A 758 3.23 -13.03 -30.70
CA PHE A 758 4.40 -13.92 -30.57
C PHE A 758 5.45 -13.36 -29.61
N TRP A 759 5.80 -12.09 -29.75
CA TRP A 759 6.75 -11.44 -28.86
C TRP A 759 6.18 -11.19 -27.46
N GLY A 760 4.87 -10.97 -27.37
CA GLY A 760 4.13 -10.87 -26.12
C GLY A 760 4.10 -12.19 -25.35
N LEU A 761 3.99 -13.32 -26.05
CA LEU A 761 4.11 -14.65 -25.43
C LEU A 761 5.50 -14.84 -24.81
N LEU A 762 6.57 -14.53 -25.54
CA LEU A 762 7.94 -14.65 -25.04
C LEU A 762 8.23 -13.65 -23.89
N ALA A 763 7.72 -12.42 -23.97
CA ALA A 763 7.86 -11.42 -22.91
C ALA A 763 7.07 -11.81 -21.65
N ASN A 764 5.84 -12.27 -21.79
CA ASN A 764 5.03 -12.73 -20.66
C ASN A 764 5.62 -14.00 -20.02
N ALA A 765 6.26 -14.88 -20.79
CA ALA A 765 6.96 -16.05 -20.27
C ALA A 765 8.19 -15.67 -19.43
N SER A 766 9.02 -14.72 -19.89
CA SER A 766 10.15 -14.23 -19.09
C SER A 766 9.72 -13.44 -17.85
N LEU A 767 8.56 -12.79 -17.89
CA LEU A 767 7.89 -12.15 -16.75
C LEU A 767 7.11 -13.12 -15.85
N ARG A 768 7.06 -14.43 -16.18
CA ARG A 768 6.29 -15.48 -15.49
C ARG A 768 4.77 -15.23 -15.39
N ASP A 769 4.20 -14.46 -16.32
CA ASP A 769 2.75 -14.30 -16.48
C ASP A 769 2.17 -15.53 -17.20
N TRP A 770 2.24 -16.67 -16.53
CA TRP A 770 1.78 -17.97 -17.02
C TRP A 770 0.32 -17.97 -17.48
N PRO A 771 -0.63 -17.28 -16.82
CA PRO A 771 -2.00 -17.13 -17.33
C PRO A 771 -2.05 -16.44 -18.71
N ALA A 772 -1.33 -15.33 -18.91
CA ALA A 772 -1.29 -14.64 -20.19
C ALA A 772 -0.63 -15.51 -21.29
N VAL A 773 0.49 -16.16 -20.98
CA VAL A 773 1.16 -17.10 -21.91
C VAL A 773 0.21 -18.24 -22.30
N ASN A 774 -0.45 -18.86 -21.32
CA ASN A 774 -1.33 -19.99 -21.57
C ASN A 774 -2.54 -19.63 -22.44
N ALA A 775 -3.10 -18.42 -22.23
CA ALA A 775 -4.24 -17.91 -22.99
C ALA A 775 -3.86 -17.53 -24.44
N ALA A 776 -2.70 -16.92 -24.66
CA ALA A 776 -2.25 -16.49 -25.99
C ALA A 776 -1.65 -17.62 -26.85
N TYR A 777 -1.18 -18.71 -26.24
CA TYR A 777 -0.35 -19.71 -26.92
C TYR A 777 -0.97 -20.31 -28.18
N ASP A 778 -2.25 -20.70 -28.16
CA ASP A 778 -2.83 -21.44 -29.28
C ASP A 778 -3.10 -20.53 -30.50
N ASP A 779 -3.43 -19.26 -30.27
CA ASP A 779 -3.51 -18.23 -31.32
C ASP A 779 -2.12 -17.92 -31.92
N VAL A 780 -1.10 -17.83 -31.06
CA VAL A 780 0.29 -17.57 -31.44
C VAL A 780 0.94 -18.77 -32.15
N ALA A 781 0.53 -20.01 -31.82
CA ALA A 781 1.09 -21.23 -32.41
C ALA A 781 0.88 -21.31 -33.93
N ALA A 782 -0.15 -20.63 -34.46
CA ALA A 782 -0.39 -20.48 -35.89
C ALA A 782 0.68 -19.62 -36.62
N LEU A 783 1.47 -18.83 -35.89
CA LEU A 783 2.52 -17.97 -36.45
C LEU A 783 3.91 -18.65 -36.51
N PHE A 784 4.09 -19.79 -35.83
CA PHE A 784 5.40 -20.42 -35.63
C PHE A 784 6.17 -20.74 -36.93
N ASP A 785 5.50 -21.00 -38.06
CA ASP A 785 6.19 -21.32 -39.32
C ASP A 785 7.04 -20.15 -39.88
N GLY A 786 6.71 -18.91 -39.51
CA GLY A 786 7.45 -17.68 -39.90
C GLY A 786 8.69 -17.39 -39.06
N TYR A 787 8.89 -18.09 -37.94
CA TYR A 787 9.97 -17.80 -36.99
C TYR A 787 11.14 -18.81 -37.07
N PRO A 788 12.37 -18.40 -36.71
CA PRO A 788 13.50 -19.30 -36.53
C PRO A 788 13.20 -20.43 -35.54
N SER A 789 13.66 -21.65 -35.86
CA SER A 789 13.38 -22.85 -35.07
C SER A 789 13.80 -22.75 -33.60
N GLY A 790 14.83 -21.97 -33.28
CA GLY A 790 15.28 -21.72 -31.91
C GLY A 790 14.29 -20.91 -31.07
N LEU A 791 13.61 -19.92 -31.67
CA LEU A 791 12.58 -19.12 -31.01
C LEU A 791 11.26 -19.89 -30.90
N VAL A 792 10.88 -20.63 -31.95
CA VAL A 792 9.72 -21.55 -31.92
C VAL A 792 9.89 -22.61 -30.84
N ALA A 793 11.08 -23.19 -30.70
CA ALA A 793 11.38 -24.16 -29.64
C ALA A 793 11.23 -23.56 -28.23
N GLN A 794 11.59 -22.29 -28.06
CA GLN A 794 11.43 -21.57 -26.79
C GLN A 794 9.96 -21.35 -26.47
N ALA A 795 9.20 -20.72 -27.38
CA ALA A 795 7.77 -20.50 -27.22
C ALA A 795 7.00 -21.79 -26.92
N ARG A 796 7.38 -22.91 -27.55
CA ARG A 796 6.80 -24.24 -27.27
C ARG A 796 7.10 -24.75 -25.86
N LEU A 797 8.32 -24.59 -25.36
CA LEU A 797 8.68 -24.95 -23.98
C LEU A 797 7.96 -24.04 -22.97
N ASP A 798 7.94 -22.74 -23.24
CA ASP A 798 7.24 -21.73 -22.42
C ASP A 798 5.73 -22.02 -22.35
N GLY A 799 5.11 -22.49 -23.44
CA GLY A 799 3.70 -22.89 -23.48
C GLY A 799 3.37 -24.20 -22.74
N VAL A 800 4.34 -25.11 -22.58
CA VAL A 800 4.22 -26.30 -21.71
C VAL A 800 4.36 -25.90 -20.25
N GLU A 801 5.34 -25.04 -19.94
CA GLU A 801 5.57 -24.51 -18.59
C GLU A 801 4.39 -23.67 -18.09
N ALA A 802 3.82 -22.83 -18.96
CA ALA A 802 2.61 -22.08 -18.65
C ALA A 802 1.43 -22.99 -18.33
N ALA A 803 1.21 -24.04 -19.13
CA ALA A 803 0.16 -25.03 -18.90
C ALA A 803 0.35 -25.81 -17.59
N LEU A 804 1.60 -26.12 -17.21
CA LEU A 804 1.93 -26.72 -15.90
C LEU A 804 1.62 -25.77 -14.74
N ASN A 805 2.04 -24.52 -14.80
CA ASN A 805 1.84 -23.55 -13.72
C ASN A 805 0.36 -23.17 -13.52
N VAL A 806 -0.47 -23.18 -14.58
CA VAL A 806 -1.95 -23.05 -14.45
C VAL A 806 -2.66 -24.39 -14.17
N GLN A 807 -1.92 -25.45 -13.82
CA GLN A 807 -2.42 -26.79 -13.49
C GLN A 807 -3.22 -27.50 -14.61
N ALA A 808 -3.08 -27.07 -15.87
CA ALA A 808 -3.71 -27.66 -17.04
C ALA A 808 -2.89 -28.86 -17.58
N ILE A 809 -2.78 -29.93 -16.79
CA ILE A 809 -1.84 -31.04 -17.02
C ILE A 809 -2.07 -31.78 -18.35
N ASP A 810 -3.31 -31.90 -18.82
CA ASP A 810 -3.61 -32.49 -20.12
C ASP A 810 -3.16 -31.60 -21.29
N LEU A 811 -3.35 -30.28 -21.19
CA LEU A 811 -2.87 -29.29 -22.16
C LEU A 811 -1.34 -29.23 -22.19
N ALA A 812 -0.69 -29.30 -21.01
CA ALA A 812 0.76 -29.42 -20.90
C ALA A 812 1.27 -30.69 -21.62
N THR A 813 0.57 -31.82 -21.46
CA THR A 813 0.89 -33.08 -22.16
C THR A 813 0.72 -32.95 -23.67
N GLU A 814 -0.36 -32.32 -24.13
CA GLU A 814 -0.62 -32.10 -25.54
C GLU A 814 0.48 -31.24 -26.18
N ARG A 815 0.74 -30.05 -25.61
CA ARG A 815 1.78 -29.13 -26.10
C ARG A 815 3.17 -29.77 -26.08
N LEU A 816 3.47 -30.56 -25.05
CA LEU A 816 4.72 -31.33 -24.93
C LEU A 816 4.87 -32.35 -26.06
N SER A 817 3.78 -33.02 -26.47
CA SER A 817 3.80 -34.00 -27.57
C SER A 817 4.06 -33.37 -28.96
N GLN A 818 3.88 -32.05 -29.10
CA GLN A 818 4.16 -31.30 -30.32
C GLN A 818 5.65 -30.91 -30.46
N ILE A 819 6.47 -31.14 -29.44
CA ILE A 819 7.90 -30.83 -29.45
C ILE A 819 8.68 -32.02 -29.99
N ASP A 820 9.35 -31.85 -31.14
CA ASP A 820 10.26 -32.83 -31.74
C ASP A 820 11.62 -32.78 -31.02
N PRO A 821 11.98 -33.78 -30.17
CA PRO A 821 13.20 -33.72 -29.38
C PRO A 821 14.47 -33.76 -30.23
N THR A 822 14.40 -34.31 -31.45
CA THR A 822 15.57 -34.41 -32.35
C THR A 822 16.08 -33.05 -32.81
N ARG A 823 15.25 -32.01 -32.73
CA ARG A 823 15.62 -30.62 -33.05
C ARG A 823 16.33 -29.90 -31.90
N LEU A 824 16.28 -30.45 -30.68
CA LEU A 824 16.90 -29.87 -29.49
C LEU A 824 18.21 -30.55 -29.09
N MET A 825 18.52 -31.73 -29.67
CA MET A 825 19.70 -32.52 -29.33
C MET A 825 21.00 -31.71 -29.34
N GLY A 826 21.71 -31.70 -28.21
CA GLY A 826 22.96 -30.97 -28.01
C GLY A 826 22.80 -29.46 -27.79
N SER A 827 21.58 -28.98 -27.53
CA SER A 827 21.30 -27.59 -27.13
C SER A 827 20.86 -27.52 -25.66
N PRO A 828 21.04 -26.38 -24.96
CA PRO A 828 20.56 -26.20 -23.59
C PRO A 828 19.03 -26.35 -23.42
N LYS A 829 18.27 -26.32 -24.52
CA LYS A 829 16.81 -26.54 -24.54
C LYS A 829 16.44 -28.02 -24.41
N GLU A 830 17.39 -28.95 -24.56
CA GLU A 830 17.20 -30.39 -24.31
C GLU A 830 16.96 -30.67 -22.82
N ASP A 831 17.79 -30.13 -21.93
CA ASP A 831 17.64 -30.27 -20.48
C ASP A 831 16.32 -29.66 -19.98
N ARG A 832 15.91 -28.50 -20.51
CA ARG A 832 14.62 -27.86 -20.17
C ARG A 832 13.43 -28.70 -20.65
N LEU A 833 13.52 -29.32 -21.83
CA LEU A 833 12.50 -30.27 -22.29
C LEU A 833 12.41 -31.48 -21.34
N ALA A 834 13.54 -32.05 -20.94
CA ALA A 834 13.57 -33.17 -20.00
C ALA A 834 12.95 -32.78 -18.64
N LEU A 835 13.28 -31.59 -18.11
CA LEU A 835 12.72 -31.11 -16.84
C LEU A 835 11.19 -31.01 -16.88
N LEU A 836 10.65 -30.43 -17.96
CA LEU A 836 9.21 -30.32 -18.20
C LEU A 836 8.55 -31.70 -18.38
N GLN A 837 9.23 -32.67 -19.00
CA GLN A 837 8.76 -34.07 -19.06
C GLN A 837 8.65 -34.69 -17.66
N GLY A 838 9.64 -34.46 -16.79
CA GLY A 838 9.63 -34.89 -15.39
C GLY A 838 8.48 -34.26 -14.60
N GLN A 839 8.26 -32.95 -14.75
CA GLN A 839 7.13 -32.25 -14.12
C GLN A 839 5.76 -32.77 -14.60
N VAL A 840 5.58 -33.00 -15.92
CA VAL A 840 4.35 -33.63 -16.46
C VAL A 840 4.20 -35.09 -15.99
N ALA A 841 5.29 -35.82 -15.76
CA ALA A 841 5.22 -37.16 -15.16
C ALA A 841 4.77 -37.11 -13.69
N LEU A 842 5.37 -36.22 -12.88
CA LEU A 842 5.04 -35.99 -11.49
C LEU A 842 3.56 -35.59 -11.32
N ALA A 843 3.09 -34.60 -12.09
CA ALA A 843 1.70 -34.15 -12.08
C ALA A 843 0.68 -35.22 -12.54
N LYS A 844 1.15 -36.30 -13.16
CA LYS A 844 0.34 -37.50 -13.52
C LYS A 844 0.50 -38.66 -12.53
N GLY A 845 1.14 -38.43 -11.38
CA GLY A 845 1.41 -39.46 -10.37
C GLY A 845 2.48 -40.48 -10.77
N ARG A 846 3.25 -40.22 -11.83
CA ARG A 846 4.35 -41.10 -12.29
C ARG A 846 5.66 -40.69 -11.61
N MET A 847 5.69 -40.83 -10.28
CA MET A 847 6.75 -40.32 -9.42
C MET A 847 8.14 -40.90 -9.75
N GLU A 848 8.26 -42.22 -9.90
CA GLU A 848 9.54 -42.89 -10.21
C GLU A 848 10.18 -42.34 -11.51
N GLU A 849 9.36 -42.14 -12.55
CA GLU A 849 9.77 -41.59 -13.85
C GLU A 849 10.23 -40.13 -13.71
N ALA A 850 9.55 -39.32 -12.89
CA ALA A 850 9.93 -37.94 -12.62
C ALA A 850 11.25 -37.84 -11.84
N LEU A 851 11.42 -38.66 -10.80
CA LEU A 851 12.63 -38.69 -9.97
C LEU A 851 13.86 -39.17 -10.76
N GLU A 852 13.73 -40.16 -11.65
CA GLU A 852 14.82 -40.59 -12.55
C GLU A 852 15.29 -39.43 -13.45
N VAL A 853 14.35 -38.64 -13.98
CA VAL A 853 14.64 -37.46 -14.80
C VAL A 853 15.31 -36.36 -13.98
N PHE A 854 14.78 -36.03 -12.79
CA PHE A 854 15.35 -34.98 -11.93
C PHE A 854 16.75 -35.34 -11.44
N ASP A 855 16.98 -36.59 -11.05
CA ASP A 855 18.30 -37.07 -10.62
C ASP A 855 19.32 -37.02 -11.76
N LYS A 856 18.91 -37.35 -12.99
CA LYS A 856 19.78 -37.23 -14.17
C LYS A 856 20.18 -35.77 -14.40
N ILE A 857 19.22 -34.85 -14.42
CA ILE A 857 19.49 -33.41 -14.67
C ILE A 857 20.39 -32.85 -13.57
N ARG A 858 20.10 -33.15 -12.29
CA ARG A 858 20.95 -32.75 -11.14
C ARG A 858 22.38 -33.28 -11.23
N ALA A 859 22.59 -34.48 -11.79
CA ALA A 859 23.92 -35.07 -11.93
C ALA A 859 24.70 -34.54 -13.14
N GLU A 860 24.01 -34.03 -14.17
CA GLU A 860 24.60 -33.57 -15.43
C GLU A 860 24.72 -32.04 -15.55
N ASN A 861 23.99 -31.26 -14.72
CA ASN A 861 23.86 -29.81 -14.83
C ASN A 861 24.01 -29.11 -13.45
N GLU A 862 24.99 -28.20 -13.33
CA GLU A 862 25.24 -27.38 -12.12
C GLU A 862 24.59 -25.97 -12.18
N GLY A 863 23.81 -25.69 -13.23
CA GLY A 863 23.15 -24.39 -13.48
C GLY A 863 21.68 -24.34 -13.02
N PRO A 864 20.88 -23.39 -13.54
CA PRO A 864 19.50 -23.15 -13.08
C PRO A 864 18.61 -24.40 -13.15
N LEU A 865 18.71 -25.16 -14.24
CA LEU A 865 17.92 -26.38 -14.43
C LEU A 865 18.32 -27.49 -13.44
N GLY A 866 19.60 -27.53 -13.03
CA GLY A 866 20.10 -28.43 -11.99
C GLY A 866 19.58 -28.06 -10.60
N ALA A 867 19.57 -26.76 -10.26
CA ALA A 867 18.97 -26.26 -9.04
C ALA A 867 17.46 -26.54 -8.97
N GLN A 868 16.72 -26.27 -10.06
CA GLN A 868 15.28 -26.52 -10.16
C GLN A 868 14.96 -28.02 -10.07
N ALA A 869 15.73 -28.89 -10.75
CA ALA A 869 15.61 -30.35 -10.61
C ALA A 869 15.93 -30.84 -9.19
N THR A 870 16.89 -30.20 -8.52
CA THR A 870 17.25 -30.51 -7.12
C THR A 870 16.09 -30.18 -6.18
N LEU A 871 15.50 -28.99 -6.31
CA LEU A 871 14.35 -28.57 -5.51
C LEU A 871 13.16 -29.54 -5.68
N LEU A 872 12.72 -29.75 -6.92
CA LEU A 872 11.59 -30.65 -7.24
C LEU A 872 11.84 -32.08 -6.73
N GLY A 873 13.10 -32.55 -6.82
CA GLY A 873 13.51 -33.85 -6.29
C GLY A 873 13.55 -33.92 -4.75
N ILE A 874 13.72 -32.81 -4.04
CA ILE A 874 13.62 -32.77 -2.57
C ILE A 874 12.15 -32.70 -2.17
N GLU A 875 11.39 -31.73 -2.70
CA GLU A 875 9.95 -31.57 -2.49
C GLU A 875 9.20 -32.90 -2.68
N THR A 876 9.40 -33.56 -3.83
CA THR A 876 8.76 -34.84 -4.15
C THR A 876 9.08 -35.92 -3.12
N ARG A 877 10.31 -35.99 -2.61
CA ARG A 877 10.72 -37.04 -1.67
C ARG A 877 10.26 -36.78 -0.24
N VAL A 878 10.23 -35.52 0.19
CA VAL A 878 9.67 -35.13 1.49
C VAL A 878 8.16 -35.40 1.50
N LEU A 879 7.43 -35.00 0.45
CA LEU A 879 5.98 -35.22 0.33
C LEU A 879 5.55 -36.70 0.22
N ASN A 880 6.50 -37.63 0.00
CA ASN A 880 6.23 -39.07 -0.11
C ASN A 880 6.96 -39.89 0.97
N ASP A 881 7.39 -39.25 2.07
CA ASP A 881 8.10 -39.87 3.20
C ASP A 881 9.42 -40.63 2.81
N GLU A 882 10.00 -40.35 1.64
CA GLU A 882 11.29 -40.90 1.21
C GLU A 882 12.49 -40.17 1.84
N LEU A 883 12.30 -38.90 2.22
CA LEU A 883 13.23 -38.11 3.02
C LEU A 883 12.53 -37.67 4.30
N THR A 884 13.21 -37.77 5.44
CA THR A 884 12.72 -37.19 6.69
C THR A 884 12.77 -35.65 6.63
N LEU A 885 11.94 -34.97 7.43
CA LEU A 885 11.91 -33.49 7.49
C LEU A 885 13.32 -32.90 7.74
N THR A 886 14.14 -33.54 8.57
CA THR A 886 15.53 -33.12 8.84
C THR A 886 16.44 -33.30 7.62
N GLU A 887 16.36 -34.43 6.91
CA GLU A 887 17.14 -34.65 5.69
C GLU A 887 16.69 -33.77 4.51
N GLY A 888 15.41 -33.37 4.50
CA GLY A 888 14.85 -32.37 3.60
C GLY A 888 15.41 -30.98 3.89
N LEU A 889 15.33 -30.52 5.14
CA LEU A 889 15.93 -29.25 5.59
C LEU A 889 17.43 -29.18 5.27
N ASP A 890 18.23 -30.19 5.65
CA ASP A 890 19.67 -30.22 5.36
C ASP A 890 19.96 -30.03 3.87
N GLN A 891 19.17 -30.63 2.98
CA GLN A 891 19.36 -30.50 1.52
C GLN A 891 18.89 -29.14 0.99
N LEU A 892 17.77 -28.59 1.50
CA LEU A 892 17.26 -27.29 1.10
C LEU A 892 18.12 -26.13 1.64
N GLU A 893 18.68 -26.24 2.84
CA GLU A 893 19.63 -25.27 3.40
C GLU A 893 20.88 -25.19 2.50
N ASN A 894 21.41 -26.35 2.08
CA ASN A 894 22.50 -26.40 1.11
C ASN A 894 22.11 -25.80 -0.25
N LEU A 895 20.90 -26.05 -0.75
CA LEU A 895 20.42 -25.47 -2.02
C LEU A 895 20.25 -23.94 -1.92
N ALA A 896 19.73 -23.43 -0.81
CA ALA A 896 19.58 -21.99 -0.55
C ALA A 896 20.93 -21.27 -0.32
N VAL A 897 22.02 -22.00 -0.10
CA VAL A 897 23.39 -21.46 -0.15
C VAL A 897 23.97 -21.56 -1.57
N ALA A 898 23.71 -22.65 -2.29
CA ALA A 898 24.26 -22.90 -3.63
C ALA A 898 23.61 -22.07 -4.74
N TRP A 899 22.32 -21.73 -4.63
CA TRP A 899 21.53 -21.09 -5.68
C TRP A 899 20.79 -19.83 -5.21
N ARG A 900 20.72 -18.80 -6.07
CA ARG A 900 20.21 -17.46 -5.76
C ARG A 900 19.64 -16.72 -6.96
N GLY A 901 18.66 -15.85 -6.72
CA GLY A 901 18.22 -14.79 -7.64
C GLY A 901 17.08 -15.11 -8.61
N ASP A 902 16.40 -16.24 -8.48
CA ASP A 902 15.28 -16.64 -9.33
C ASP A 902 14.12 -17.31 -8.55
N ASP A 903 13.15 -17.89 -9.29
CA ASP A 903 12.00 -18.64 -8.75
C ASP A 903 12.42 -19.78 -7.81
N THR A 904 13.55 -20.44 -8.13
CA THR A 904 14.06 -21.58 -7.39
C THR A 904 14.52 -21.13 -6.00
N GLU A 905 15.14 -19.96 -5.85
CA GLU A 905 15.44 -19.42 -4.52
C GLU A 905 14.14 -19.14 -3.74
N VAL A 906 13.13 -18.53 -4.37
CA VAL A 906 11.86 -18.19 -3.70
C VAL A 906 11.18 -19.46 -3.18
N ARG A 907 10.97 -20.46 -4.04
CA ARG A 907 10.34 -21.73 -3.65
C ARG A 907 11.17 -22.51 -2.62
N THR A 908 12.50 -22.56 -2.78
CA THR A 908 13.39 -23.19 -1.78
C THR A 908 13.25 -22.53 -0.41
N ARG A 909 13.19 -21.19 -0.37
CA ARG A 909 13.00 -20.43 0.89
C ARG A 909 11.60 -20.59 1.49
N ARG A 910 10.57 -20.65 0.65
CA ARG A 910 9.17 -20.85 1.08
C ARG A 910 9.02 -22.24 1.70
N PHE A 911 9.49 -23.27 1.01
CA PHE A 911 9.47 -24.65 1.51
C PHE A 911 10.38 -24.86 2.74
N LEU A 912 11.54 -24.19 2.83
CA LEU A 912 12.30 -24.10 4.09
C LEU A 912 11.48 -23.51 5.22
N GLY A 913 10.74 -22.43 4.96
CA GLY A 913 9.83 -21.80 5.92
C GLY A 913 8.78 -22.78 6.44
N GLU A 914 8.11 -23.50 5.55
CA GLU A 914 7.13 -24.54 5.87
C GLU A 914 7.74 -25.64 6.76
N LEU A 915 8.85 -26.26 6.33
CA LEU A 915 9.51 -27.33 7.09
C LEU A 915 10.09 -26.85 8.44
N TYR A 916 10.48 -25.58 8.56
CA TYR A 916 10.88 -25.00 9.84
C TYR A 916 9.67 -24.81 10.78
N VAL A 917 8.50 -24.38 10.28
CA VAL A 917 7.27 -24.31 11.09
C VAL A 917 6.87 -25.70 11.60
N GLU A 918 6.91 -26.73 10.76
CA GLU A 918 6.60 -28.12 11.17
C GLU A 918 7.53 -28.66 12.26
N GLN A 919 8.76 -28.14 12.38
CA GLN A 919 9.71 -28.47 13.45
C GLN A 919 9.65 -27.52 14.66
N GLY A 920 8.74 -26.54 14.69
CA GLY A 920 8.66 -25.52 15.74
C GLY A 920 9.82 -24.51 15.71
N ARG A 921 10.54 -24.39 14.58
CA ARG A 921 11.68 -23.49 14.36
C ARG A 921 11.22 -22.14 13.78
N TYR A 922 10.24 -21.50 14.44
CA TYR A 922 9.55 -20.29 13.93
C TYR A 922 10.49 -19.13 13.58
N SER A 923 11.59 -18.94 14.32
CA SER A 923 12.58 -17.88 14.02
C SER A 923 13.27 -18.10 12.68
N ASP A 924 13.66 -19.35 12.40
CA ASP A 924 14.28 -19.74 11.14
C ASP A 924 13.27 -19.63 9.98
N ALA A 925 12.01 -20.02 10.22
CA ALA A 925 10.91 -19.90 9.26
C ALA A 925 10.68 -18.45 8.81
N LEU A 926 10.41 -17.56 9.77
CA LEU A 926 10.17 -16.15 9.48
C LEU A 926 11.42 -15.47 8.89
N THR A 927 12.62 -15.88 9.27
CA THR A 927 13.88 -15.41 8.66
C THR A 927 14.03 -15.85 7.21
N ALA A 928 13.70 -17.11 6.89
CA ALA A 928 13.76 -17.64 5.53
C ALA A 928 12.79 -16.89 4.60
N LEU A 929 11.55 -16.66 5.06
CA LEU A 929 10.51 -15.92 4.35
C LEU A 929 10.83 -14.43 4.20
N LYS A 930 11.28 -13.74 5.28
CA LYS A 930 11.73 -12.34 5.23
C LYS A 930 12.88 -12.14 4.23
N GLY A 931 13.73 -13.16 4.08
CA GLY A 931 14.78 -13.20 3.07
C GLY A 931 14.26 -13.14 1.62
N ILE A 932 13.07 -13.68 1.33
CA ILE A 932 12.42 -13.56 0.01
C ILE A 932 12.03 -12.10 -0.24
N LEU A 933 11.34 -11.46 0.71
CA LEU A 933 10.85 -10.08 0.58
C LEU A 933 11.99 -9.08 0.40
N ILE A 934 13.14 -9.33 1.03
CA ILE A 934 14.35 -8.50 0.89
C ILE A 934 15.05 -8.75 -0.46
N ALA A 935 15.17 -10.01 -0.90
CA ALA A 935 15.92 -10.36 -2.10
C ALA A 935 15.14 -10.09 -3.40
N GLN A 936 13.82 -10.28 -3.39
CA GLN A 936 12.94 -10.22 -4.57
C GLN A 936 11.63 -9.47 -4.23
N PRO A 937 11.67 -8.18 -3.87
CA PRO A 937 10.47 -7.41 -3.45
C PRO A 937 9.39 -7.29 -4.54
N ASN A 938 9.76 -7.44 -5.81
CA ASN A 938 8.86 -7.39 -6.96
C ASN A 938 8.41 -8.79 -7.43
N HIS A 939 8.66 -9.85 -6.66
CA HIS A 939 8.21 -11.20 -7.02
C HIS A 939 6.68 -11.30 -6.98
N PRO A 940 6.01 -12.02 -7.90
CA PRO A 940 4.55 -12.16 -7.87
C PRO A 940 4.00 -12.69 -6.53
N GLU A 941 4.71 -13.63 -5.90
CA GLU A 941 4.35 -14.22 -4.60
C GLU A 941 4.76 -13.36 -3.38
N ALA A 942 5.33 -12.17 -3.55
CA ALA A 942 5.82 -11.37 -2.40
C ALA A 942 4.69 -10.99 -1.41
N ASN A 943 3.47 -10.77 -1.91
CA ASN A 943 2.31 -10.54 -1.05
C ASN A 943 1.93 -11.81 -0.28
N ASP A 944 1.85 -12.96 -0.97
CA ASP A 944 1.50 -14.24 -0.35
C ASP A 944 2.51 -14.64 0.75
N VAL A 945 3.81 -14.40 0.52
CA VAL A 945 4.86 -14.63 1.52
C VAL A 945 4.72 -13.70 2.73
N SER A 946 4.30 -12.44 2.52
CA SER A 946 4.00 -11.51 3.62
C SER A 946 2.77 -11.95 4.42
N ASP A 947 1.74 -12.46 3.75
CA ASP A 947 0.53 -13.00 4.38
C ASP A 947 0.83 -14.29 5.16
N ASP A 948 1.65 -15.19 4.61
CA ASP A 948 2.15 -16.40 5.29
C ASP A 948 2.94 -16.05 6.56
N MET A 949 3.87 -15.09 6.46
CA MET A 949 4.62 -14.59 7.62
C MET A 949 3.69 -14.04 8.71
N GLN A 950 2.69 -13.22 8.34
CA GLN A 950 1.71 -12.70 9.29
C GLN A 950 0.85 -13.82 9.88
N ALA A 951 0.44 -14.82 9.10
CA ALA A 951 -0.34 -15.96 9.58
C ALA A 951 0.44 -16.76 10.64
N ILE A 952 1.70 -17.14 10.34
CA ILE A 952 2.60 -17.85 11.25
C ILE A 952 2.79 -17.06 12.55
N PHE A 953 3.10 -15.75 12.44
CA PHE A 953 3.31 -14.90 13.61
C PHE A 953 2.05 -14.76 14.48
N VAL A 954 0.88 -14.59 13.87
CA VAL A 954 -0.39 -14.47 14.59
C VAL A 954 -0.77 -15.78 15.28
N ASP A 955 -0.58 -16.92 14.61
CA ASP A 955 -0.88 -18.25 15.15
C ASP A 955 0.00 -18.54 16.38
N LEU A 956 1.32 -18.32 16.25
CA LEU A 956 2.32 -18.51 17.29
C LEU A 956 1.93 -17.85 18.62
N TYR A 957 1.56 -16.56 18.60
CA TYR A 957 1.23 -15.81 19.83
C TYR A 957 -0.25 -15.86 20.25
N LEU A 958 -1.21 -16.18 19.36
CA LEU A 958 -2.63 -16.25 19.72
C LEU A 958 -3.17 -17.67 19.96
N ASN A 959 -2.50 -18.72 19.51
CA ASN A 959 -2.92 -20.11 19.72
C ASN A 959 -2.04 -20.89 20.71
N GLY A 960 -1.06 -20.23 21.34
CA GLY A 960 -0.34 -20.74 22.51
C GLY A 960 0.90 -21.56 22.19
N GLU A 961 1.37 -21.53 20.95
CA GLU A 961 2.64 -22.17 20.58
C GLU A 961 3.83 -21.41 21.19
N ALA A 962 3.75 -20.07 21.27
CA ALA A 962 4.72 -19.23 21.97
C ALA A 962 4.83 -19.54 23.47
N ASP A 963 3.77 -20.08 24.11
CA ASP A 963 3.80 -20.45 25.53
C ASP A 963 4.71 -21.65 25.81
N GLN A 964 4.98 -22.46 24.78
CA GLN A 964 5.88 -23.62 24.81
C GLN A 964 7.35 -23.23 24.60
N MET A 965 7.62 -22.01 24.11
CA MET A 965 8.96 -21.48 23.92
C MET A 965 9.50 -20.83 25.21
N PRO A 966 10.84 -20.80 25.41
CA PRO A 966 11.45 -19.95 26.42
C PRO A 966 11.00 -18.49 26.22
N ALA A 967 10.65 -17.82 27.32
CA ALA A 967 10.04 -16.50 27.26
C ALA A 967 10.97 -15.42 26.65
N ILE A 968 12.28 -15.60 26.72
CA ILE A 968 13.29 -14.73 26.08
C ILE A 968 13.29 -14.94 24.56
N ASP A 969 13.22 -16.19 24.09
CA ASP A 969 13.21 -16.51 22.65
C ASP A 969 11.92 -16.00 22.00
N ALA A 970 10.78 -16.19 22.68
CA ALA A 970 9.49 -15.64 22.29
C ALA A 970 9.49 -14.09 22.31
N LEU A 971 10.33 -13.44 23.12
CA LEU A 971 10.48 -11.98 23.12
C LEU A 971 11.38 -11.49 21.97
N SER A 972 12.50 -12.18 21.70
CA SER A 972 13.38 -11.85 20.57
C SER A 972 12.60 -11.95 19.26
N LEU A 973 11.94 -13.09 19.03
CA LEU A 973 11.12 -13.30 17.83
C LEU A 973 10.01 -12.25 17.70
N PHE A 974 9.43 -11.79 18.81
CA PHE A 974 8.45 -10.70 18.74
C PHE A 974 9.09 -9.42 18.23
N TYR A 975 10.25 -9.01 18.75
CA TYR A 975 10.93 -7.78 18.32
C TYR A 975 11.50 -7.86 16.90
N ASP A 976 12.05 -9.02 16.51
CA ASP A 976 12.64 -9.27 15.19
C ASP A 976 11.60 -9.22 14.04
N PHE A 977 10.32 -9.42 14.37
CA PHE A 977 9.19 -9.48 13.43
C PHE A 977 7.96 -8.67 13.88
N ARG A 978 8.14 -7.67 14.76
CA ARG A 978 7.04 -6.88 15.35
C ARG A 978 6.15 -6.19 14.32
N GLU A 979 6.69 -5.91 13.13
CA GLU A 979 5.98 -5.37 11.96
C GLU A 979 4.83 -6.26 11.48
N LEU A 980 4.83 -7.56 11.80
CA LEU A 980 3.77 -8.50 11.46
C LEU A 980 2.53 -8.37 12.38
N THR A 981 2.63 -7.61 13.48
CA THR A 981 1.56 -7.46 14.47
C THR A 981 0.29 -6.84 13.84
N PRO A 982 -0.86 -7.53 13.86
CA PRO A 982 -2.08 -7.00 13.22
C PRO A 982 -2.58 -5.68 13.79
N ILE A 983 -3.24 -4.88 12.96
CA ILE A 983 -3.90 -3.64 13.38
C ILE A 983 -5.22 -3.98 14.10
N GLY A 984 -5.49 -3.27 15.20
CA GLY A 984 -6.70 -3.42 16.01
C GLY A 984 -6.73 -4.69 16.87
N ARG A 985 -7.95 -5.14 17.23
CA ARG A 985 -8.21 -6.05 18.35
C ARG A 985 -7.36 -7.33 18.41
N ARG A 986 -6.97 -7.91 17.27
CA ARG A 986 -6.13 -9.13 17.25
C ARG A 986 -4.70 -8.83 17.69
N GLY A 987 -4.07 -7.77 17.17
CA GLY A 987 -2.76 -7.33 17.65
C GLY A 987 -2.81 -6.78 19.07
N ASP A 988 -3.93 -6.15 19.45
CA ASP A 988 -4.12 -5.68 20.82
C ASP A 988 -4.16 -6.85 21.82
N GLU A 989 -4.79 -7.98 21.44
CA GLU A 989 -4.78 -9.22 22.23
C GLU A 989 -3.39 -9.90 22.22
N LEU A 990 -2.70 -9.91 21.08
CA LEU A 990 -1.36 -10.48 20.93
C LEU A 990 -0.36 -9.82 21.89
N VAL A 991 -0.27 -8.49 21.83
CA VAL A 991 0.59 -7.69 22.71
C VAL A 991 0.18 -7.86 24.19
N ARG A 992 -1.11 -8.04 24.49
CA ARG A 992 -1.55 -8.34 25.87
C ARG A 992 -1.04 -9.70 26.36
N ARG A 993 -1.12 -10.77 25.54
CA ARG A 993 -0.59 -12.09 25.92
C ARG A 993 0.93 -12.06 26.11
N LEU A 994 1.65 -11.35 25.25
CA LEU A 994 3.08 -11.12 25.40
C LEU A 994 3.38 -10.36 26.71
N THR A 995 2.61 -9.33 27.02
CA THR A 995 2.71 -8.59 28.30
C THR A 995 2.48 -9.52 29.50
N ASP A 996 1.41 -10.31 29.48
CA ASP A 996 1.08 -11.28 30.54
C ASP A 996 2.24 -12.27 30.76
N ARG A 997 2.90 -12.72 29.67
CA ARG A 997 4.11 -13.57 29.72
C ARG A 997 5.32 -12.84 30.29
N LEU A 998 5.59 -11.60 29.89
CA LEU A 998 6.69 -10.79 30.42
C LEU A 998 6.56 -10.55 31.93
N VAL A 999 5.34 -10.24 32.40
CA VAL A 999 5.02 -10.13 33.83
C VAL A 999 5.25 -11.46 34.56
N SER A 1000 5.03 -12.61 33.92
CA SER A 1000 5.26 -13.91 34.55
C SER A 1000 6.74 -14.26 34.78
N ILE A 1001 7.66 -13.58 34.07
CA ILE A 1001 9.12 -13.74 34.21
C ILE A 1001 9.82 -12.50 34.77
N ASP A 1002 9.07 -11.62 35.44
CA ASP A 1002 9.56 -10.40 36.11
C ASP A 1002 10.18 -9.33 35.17
N LEU A 1003 9.91 -9.40 33.86
CA LEU A 1003 10.26 -8.36 32.88
C LEU A 1003 9.23 -7.22 32.89
N LEU A 1004 9.10 -6.56 34.04
CA LEU A 1004 8.08 -5.56 34.31
C LEU A 1004 8.24 -4.27 33.48
N ASP A 1005 9.48 -3.86 33.18
CA ASP A 1005 9.78 -2.69 32.35
C ASP A 1005 9.26 -2.86 30.92
N GLN A 1006 9.64 -3.95 30.26
CA GLN A 1006 9.24 -4.24 28.88
C GLN A 1006 7.73 -4.48 28.77
N ALA A 1007 7.12 -5.08 29.80
CA ALA A 1007 5.67 -5.21 29.91
C ALA A 1007 4.96 -3.85 30.05
N ALA A 1008 5.54 -2.92 30.82
CA ALA A 1008 5.01 -1.58 30.98
C ALA A 1008 5.06 -0.80 29.64
N ASP A 1009 6.17 -0.86 28.92
CA ASP A 1009 6.35 -0.15 27.64
C ASP A 1009 5.35 -0.61 26.57
N LEU A 1010 5.12 -1.92 26.45
CA LEU A 1010 4.14 -2.48 25.52
C LEU A 1010 2.70 -2.01 25.80
N LEU A 1011 2.27 -1.99 27.06
CA LEU A 1011 0.94 -1.47 27.41
C LEU A 1011 0.87 0.05 27.35
N LEU A 1012 1.96 0.76 27.68
CA LEU A 1012 2.06 2.21 27.58
C LEU A 1012 1.77 2.65 26.15
N HIS A 1013 2.44 1.99 25.20
CA HIS A 1013 2.23 2.17 23.78
C HIS A 1013 0.76 1.94 23.36
N GLN A 1014 0.15 0.81 23.78
CA GLN A 1014 -1.27 0.56 23.51
C GLN A 1014 -2.20 1.65 24.07
N VAL A 1015 -1.94 2.07 25.31
CA VAL A 1015 -2.73 3.09 26.00
C VAL A 1015 -2.65 4.41 25.27
N ASP A 1016 -1.48 4.85 24.84
CA ASP A 1016 -1.32 6.18 24.24
C ASP A 1016 -1.71 6.23 22.76
N ASN A 1017 -1.36 5.21 21.96
CA ASN A 1017 -1.47 5.27 20.50
C ASN A 1017 -2.62 4.45 19.89
N ARG A 1018 -3.04 3.32 20.50
CA ARG A 1018 -3.97 2.36 19.86
C ARG A 1018 -5.38 2.35 20.45
N LEU A 1019 -5.52 2.46 21.76
CA LEU A 1019 -6.78 2.20 22.46
C LEU A 1019 -7.60 3.46 22.73
N THR A 1020 -8.92 3.34 22.74
CA THR A 1020 -9.84 4.42 23.12
C THR A 1020 -10.93 3.95 24.09
N GLY A 1021 -11.59 4.91 24.76
CA GLY A 1021 -12.74 4.65 25.63
C GLY A 1021 -12.46 3.61 26.72
N THR A 1022 -13.40 2.68 26.92
CA THR A 1022 -13.34 1.68 27.99
C THR A 1022 -12.17 0.71 27.87
N ALA A 1023 -11.69 0.44 26.65
CA ALA A 1023 -10.52 -0.41 26.43
C ALA A 1023 -9.24 0.28 26.94
N LYS A 1024 -9.04 1.56 26.58
CA LYS A 1024 -7.94 2.38 27.13
C LYS A 1024 -7.99 2.46 28.65
N ALA A 1025 -9.20 2.58 29.22
CA ALA A 1025 -9.38 2.61 30.68
C ALA A 1025 -9.08 1.26 31.37
N GLN A 1026 -9.31 0.13 30.72
CA GLN A 1026 -8.95 -1.19 31.26
C GLN A 1026 -7.43 -1.38 31.21
N ILE A 1027 -6.82 -1.27 30.02
CA ILE A 1027 -5.38 -1.53 29.84
C ILE A 1027 -4.52 -0.53 30.63
N ALA A 1028 -4.95 0.73 30.78
CA ALA A 1028 -4.27 1.68 31.67
C ALA A 1028 -4.38 1.33 33.16
N ALA A 1029 -5.34 0.50 33.57
CA ALA A 1029 -5.41 -0.04 34.92
C ALA A 1029 -4.45 -1.22 35.10
N ASP A 1030 -4.33 -2.07 34.09
CA ASP A 1030 -3.40 -3.21 34.08
C ASP A 1030 -1.94 -2.71 34.03
N LEU A 1031 -1.65 -1.67 33.24
CA LEU A 1031 -0.38 -0.93 33.27
C LEU A 1031 -0.09 -0.28 34.63
N ALA A 1032 -1.09 0.33 35.28
CA ALA A 1032 -0.93 0.88 36.63
C ALA A 1032 -0.64 -0.22 37.68
N LEU A 1033 -1.13 -1.44 37.45
CA LEU A 1033 -0.78 -2.62 38.26
C LEU A 1033 0.68 -3.02 38.05
N ILE A 1034 1.18 -3.01 36.81
CA ILE A 1034 2.60 -3.26 36.49
C ILE A 1034 3.50 -2.22 37.15
N TYR A 1035 3.17 -0.94 37.03
CA TYR A 1035 3.89 0.11 37.74
C TYR A 1035 3.86 -0.08 39.27
N LEU A 1036 2.74 -0.53 39.85
CA LEU A 1036 2.74 -0.89 41.28
C LEU A 1036 3.64 -2.08 41.62
N MET A 1037 3.69 -3.12 40.80
CA MET A 1037 4.58 -4.27 41.00
C MET A 1037 6.05 -3.86 40.99
N ASP A 1038 6.40 -2.91 40.12
CA ASP A 1038 7.77 -2.39 39.98
C ASP A 1038 8.07 -1.18 40.89
N TYR A 1039 7.25 -0.93 41.92
CA TYR A 1039 7.43 0.15 42.90
C TYR A 1039 7.40 1.58 42.30
N ARG A 1040 6.65 1.77 41.21
CA ARG A 1040 6.40 3.03 40.48
C ARG A 1040 4.98 3.62 40.71
N PRO A 1041 4.60 4.01 41.95
CA PRO A 1041 3.24 4.46 42.26
C PRO A 1041 2.89 5.85 41.70
N SER A 1042 3.86 6.71 41.38
CA SER A 1042 3.61 8.02 40.73
C SER A 1042 3.09 7.84 39.31
N GLU A 1043 3.69 6.90 38.60
CA GLU A 1043 3.42 6.53 37.22
C GLU A 1043 2.05 5.84 37.14
N ALA A 1044 1.77 4.95 38.10
CA ALA A 1044 0.46 4.33 38.30
C ALA A 1044 -0.67 5.37 38.49
N VAL A 1045 -0.47 6.40 39.32
CA VAL A 1045 -1.47 7.47 39.49
C VAL A 1045 -1.62 8.30 38.21
N ALA A 1046 -0.51 8.69 37.59
CA ALA A 1046 -0.52 9.50 36.37
C ALA A 1046 -1.26 8.80 35.22
N VAL A 1047 -0.99 7.51 34.99
CA VAL A 1047 -1.63 6.74 33.92
C VAL A 1047 -3.12 6.51 34.19
N LEU A 1048 -3.53 6.32 35.45
CA LEU A 1048 -4.94 6.25 35.86
C LEU A 1048 -5.67 7.59 35.75
N GLN A 1049 -4.98 8.72 35.88
CA GLN A 1049 -5.61 10.05 35.75
C GLN A 1049 -5.79 10.47 34.29
N ARG A 1050 -4.78 10.28 33.43
CA ARG A 1050 -4.85 10.62 32.00
C ARG A 1050 -5.80 9.72 31.19
N SER A 1051 -6.11 8.51 31.68
CA SER A 1051 -7.00 7.53 31.03
C SER A 1051 -8.44 7.51 31.54
N ARG A 1052 -8.90 8.52 32.28
CA ARG A 1052 -10.27 8.55 32.85
C ARG A 1052 -11.35 8.71 31.75
N VAL A 1053 -12.45 7.96 31.88
CA VAL A 1053 -13.56 7.94 30.91
C VAL A 1053 -14.90 8.16 31.59
N SER A 1054 -15.68 9.12 31.10
CA SER A 1054 -16.90 9.62 31.78
C SER A 1054 -18.06 8.63 31.91
N GLN A 1055 -17.99 7.47 31.23
CA GLN A 1055 -19.03 6.43 31.21
C GLN A 1055 -18.43 5.01 31.27
N ALA A 1056 -17.31 4.82 31.95
CA ALA A 1056 -16.76 3.47 32.14
C ALA A 1056 -17.70 2.57 32.99
N PRO A 1057 -17.77 1.25 32.72
CA PRO A 1057 -18.47 0.28 33.55
C PRO A 1057 -18.06 0.36 35.02
N GLN A 1058 -19.01 0.12 35.93
CA GLN A 1058 -18.77 0.24 37.37
C GLN A 1058 -17.69 -0.72 37.90
N SER A 1059 -17.48 -1.87 37.26
CA SER A 1059 -16.39 -2.81 37.57
C SER A 1059 -15.01 -2.20 37.27
N ILE A 1060 -14.84 -1.59 36.09
CA ILE A 1060 -13.61 -0.93 35.67
C ILE A 1060 -13.33 0.30 36.54
N GLU A 1061 -14.34 1.14 36.80
CA GLU A 1061 -14.23 2.27 37.73
C GLU A 1061 -13.87 1.84 39.16
N ARG A 1062 -14.45 0.73 39.66
CA ARG A 1062 -14.11 0.17 40.97
C ARG A 1062 -12.63 -0.23 41.00
N GLY A 1063 -12.19 -1.08 40.07
CA GLY A 1063 -10.80 -1.56 40.02
C GLY A 1063 -9.79 -0.42 39.95
N ARG A 1064 -10.00 0.53 39.04
CA ARG A 1064 -9.14 1.72 38.86
C ARG A 1064 -9.03 2.57 40.12
N ARG A 1065 -10.14 2.82 40.84
CA ARG A 1065 -10.11 3.60 42.09
C ARG A 1065 -9.37 2.88 43.21
N VAL A 1066 -9.43 1.56 43.25
CA VAL A 1066 -8.70 0.76 44.24
C VAL A 1066 -7.20 0.79 43.96
N ILE A 1067 -6.77 0.64 42.70
CA ILE A 1067 -5.36 0.82 42.31
C ILE A 1067 -4.90 2.25 42.60
N GLU A 1068 -5.68 3.27 42.21
CA GLU A 1068 -5.32 4.68 42.46
C GLU A 1068 -5.21 4.96 43.96
N ALA A 1069 -6.11 4.44 44.79
CA ALA A 1069 -6.01 4.56 46.24
C ALA A 1069 -4.80 3.82 46.83
N ARG A 1070 -4.44 2.63 46.31
CA ARG A 1070 -3.23 1.93 46.74
C ARG A 1070 -1.98 2.75 46.40
N ALA A 1071 -1.85 3.19 45.15
CA ALA A 1071 -0.73 4.01 44.68
C ALA A 1071 -0.62 5.33 45.45
N LEU A 1072 -1.74 6.01 45.71
CA LEU A 1072 -1.77 7.20 46.58
C LEU A 1072 -1.31 6.91 48.02
N SER A 1073 -1.63 5.73 48.57
CA SER A 1073 -1.13 5.33 49.88
C SER A 1073 0.39 5.09 49.89
N GLU A 1074 0.93 4.46 48.83
CA GLU A 1074 2.37 4.27 48.69
C GLU A 1074 3.12 5.60 48.59
N LEU A 1075 2.51 6.61 47.96
CA LEU A 1075 2.99 8.00 47.88
C LEU A 1075 2.75 8.84 49.15
N GLY A 1076 2.30 8.26 50.26
CA GLY A 1076 2.02 8.98 51.51
C GLY A 1076 0.74 9.84 51.50
N ARG A 1077 -0.06 9.81 50.42
CA ARG A 1077 -1.26 10.65 50.22
C ARG A 1077 -2.52 10.00 50.80
N HIS A 1078 -2.42 9.51 52.04
CA HIS A 1078 -3.41 8.62 52.66
C HIS A 1078 -4.84 9.21 52.73
N GLU A 1079 -5.00 10.49 53.07
CA GLU A 1079 -6.34 11.11 53.13
C GLU A 1079 -7.05 11.13 51.77
N LEU A 1080 -6.30 11.31 50.67
CA LEU A 1080 -6.86 11.25 49.32
C LEU A 1080 -7.22 9.81 48.94
N ALA A 1081 -6.38 8.84 49.31
CA ALA A 1081 -6.68 7.42 49.13
C ALA A 1081 -7.97 7.01 49.88
N LEU A 1082 -8.16 7.48 51.12
CA LEU A 1082 -9.39 7.22 51.88
C LEU A 1082 -10.64 7.84 51.25
N GLU A 1083 -10.57 9.06 50.72
CA GLU A 1083 -11.70 9.67 50.02
C GLU A 1083 -12.02 8.92 48.70
N MET A 1084 -11.01 8.40 47.99
CA MET A 1084 -11.20 7.57 46.79
C MET A 1084 -11.90 6.23 47.11
N LEU A 1085 -11.59 5.62 48.25
CA LEU A 1085 -12.23 4.38 48.73
C LEU A 1085 -13.59 4.62 49.42
N ARG A 1086 -13.97 5.86 49.72
CA ARG A 1086 -15.13 6.19 50.56
C ARG A 1086 -16.48 5.76 49.98
N SER A 1087 -16.60 5.70 48.65
CA SER A 1087 -17.83 5.30 47.96
C SER A 1087 -17.84 3.81 47.55
N LEU A 1088 -16.92 3.01 48.07
CA LEU A 1088 -16.72 1.61 47.69
C LEU A 1088 -16.89 0.70 48.91
N ASP A 1089 -17.55 -0.43 48.70
CA ASP A 1089 -17.85 -1.44 49.74
C ASP A 1089 -17.42 -2.84 49.28
N GLY A 1090 -16.88 -3.64 50.20
CA GLY A 1090 -16.42 -5.02 49.97
C GLY A 1090 -15.20 -5.37 50.82
N ASN A 1091 -14.92 -6.66 51.01
CA ASN A 1091 -13.77 -7.13 51.80
C ASN A 1091 -12.43 -6.76 51.14
N ASP A 1092 -12.38 -6.79 49.81
CA ASP A 1092 -11.30 -6.25 48.97
C ASP A 1092 -11.02 -4.77 49.28
N ILE A 1093 -12.09 -3.98 49.43
CA ILE A 1093 -12.00 -2.54 49.73
C ILE A 1093 -11.57 -2.32 51.19
N ASP A 1094 -12.14 -3.07 52.14
CA ASP A 1094 -11.79 -2.96 53.55
C ASP A 1094 -10.33 -3.38 53.81
N ALA A 1095 -9.77 -4.35 53.06
CA ALA A 1095 -8.35 -4.68 53.12
C ALA A 1095 -7.45 -3.50 52.72
N VAL A 1096 -7.69 -2.90 51.54
CA VAL A 1096 -6.92 -1.72 51.09
C VAL A 1096 -7.14 -0.51 52.01
N ARG A 1097 -8.36 -0.31 52.53
CA ARG A 1097 -8.69 0.74 53.49
C ARG A 1097 -7.97 0.55 54.83
N ALA A 1098 -7.88 -0.67 55.33
CA ALA A 1098 -7.11 -1.01 56.53
C ALA A 1098 -5.62 -0.71 56.33
N ASP A 1099 -5.04 -1.06 55.18
CA ASP A 1099 -3.65 -0.76 54.85
C ASP A 1099 -3.39 0.74 54.73
N VAL A 1100 -4.30 1.51 54.13
CA VAL A 1100 -4.18 2.98 54.05
C VAL A 1100 -4.23 3.60 55.45
N LEU A 1101 -5.12 3.13 56.33
CA LEU A 1101 -5.20 3.59 57.72
C LEU A 1101 -3.99 3.17 58.56
N TRP A 1102 -3.45 1.98 58.30
CA TRP A 1102 -2.22 1.46 58.92
C TRP A 1102 -1.02 2.33 58.56
N ASN A 1103 -0.82 2.62 57.27
CA ASN A 1103 0.27 3.48 56.80
C ASN A 1103 0.10 4.94 57.27
N ALA A 1104 -1.14 5.40 57.47
CA ALA A 1104 -1.45 6.71 58.05
C ALA A 1104 -1.33 6.80 59.58
N GLU A 1105 -0.84 5.74 60.25
CA GLU A 1105 -0.76 5.60 61.71
C GLU A 1105 -2.13 5.75 62.44
N ARG A 1106 -3.24 5.57 61.74
CA ARG A 1106 -4.62 5.67 62.27
C ARG A 1106 -5.06 4.34 62.89
N TRP A 1107 -4.26 3.86 63.85
CA TRP A 1107 -4.33 2.50 64.40
C TRP A 1107 -5.72 2.07 64.88
N ALA A 1108 -6.46 2.96 65.58
CA ALA A 1108 -7.80 2.65 66.09
C ALA A 1108 -8.77 2.29 64.94
N GLU A 1109 -8.76 3.09 63.88
CA GLU A 1109 -9.62 2.90 62.71
C GLU A 1109 -9.15 1.72 61.86
N ALA A 1110 -7.84 1.50 61.71
CA ALA A 1110 -7.29 0.32 61.05
C ALA A 1110 -7.75 -0.98 61.73
N GLY A 1111 -7.70 -1.03 63.06
CA GLY A 1111 -8.21 -2.14 63.86
C GLY A 1111 -9.71 -2.37 63.68
N GLU A 1112 -10.51 -1.30 63.67
CA GLU A 1112 -11.96 -1.40 63.41
C GLU A 1112 -12.30 -1.92 62.01
N VAL A 1113 -11.51 -1.55 60.99
CA VAL A 1113 -11.71 -2.04 59.61
C VAL A 1113 -11.32 -3.51 59.50
N LEU A 1114 -10.20 -3.94 60.09
CA LEU A 1114 -9.76 -5.33 60.10
C LEU A 1114 -10.68 -6.25 60.91
N GLU A 1115 -11.20 -5.79 62.07
CA GLU A 1115 -12.22 -6.57 62.80
C GLU A 1115 -13.53 -6.69 61.99
N ARG A 1116 -13.84 -5.69 61.14
CA ARG A 1116 -15.03 -5.70 60.28
C ARG A 1116 -14.90 -6.62 59.07
N SER A 1117 -13.74 -6.68 58.40
CA SER A 1117 -13.51 -7.60 57.27
C SER A 1117 -13.67 -9.06 57.67
N LEU A 1118 -13.29 -9.38 58.91
CA LEU A 1118 -13.47 -10.70 59.55
C LEU A 1118 -14.92 -10.99 60.00
N ALA A 1119 -15.81 -10.00 59.99
CA ALA A 1119 -17.25 -10.11 60.23
C ALA A 1119 -17.66 -11.11 61.35
N ASP A 1120 -18.33 -12.20 61.00
CA ASP A 1120 -18.78 -13.25 61.92
C ASP A 1120 -17.91 -14.53 61.86
N ARG A 1121 -16.73 -14.49 61.23
CA ARG A 1121 -15.84 -15.66 61.03
C ARG A 1121 -15.47 -16.37 62.33
N TRP A 1122 -15.46 -15.67 63.47
CA TRP A 1122 -15.29 -16.27 64.79
C TRP A 1122 -16.39 -17.28 65.19
N ARG A 1123 -17.61 -17.14 64.65
CA ARG A 1123 -18.75 -18.04 64.91
C ARG A 1123 -18.78 -19.27 64.00
N ASP A 1124 -18.12 -19.21 62.85
CA ASP A 1124 -18.17 -20.26 61.84
C ASP A 1124 -17.49 -21.55 62.32
N ARG A 1125 -17.92 -22.68 61.77
CA ARG A 1125 -17.31 -23.99 62.07
C ARG A 1125 -16.05 -24.30 61.26
N VAL A 1126 -15.81 -23.56 60.19
CA VAL A 1126 -14.57 -23.65 59.41
C VAL A 1126 -13.47 -22.95 60.21
N PRO A 1127 -12.25 -23.51 60.33
CA PRO A 1127 -11.08 -22.79 60.84
C PRO A 1127 -10.84 -21.46 60.11
N LEU A 1128 -9.99 -20.61 60.68
CA LEU A 1128 -9.43 -19.49 59.93
C LEU A 1128 -8.33 -20.01 59.00
N ASP A 1129 -8.21 -19.44 57.81
CA ASP A 1129 -7.00 -19.60 57.00
C ASP A 1129 -5.86 -18.71 57.53
N GLU A 1130 -4.67 -18.83 56.94
CA GLU A 1130 -3.49 -18.09 57.39
C GLU A 1130 -3.68 -16.58 57.28
N ASP A 1131 -4.28 -16.13 56.18
CA ASP A 1131 -4.57 -14.74 55.86
C ASP A 1131 -5.57 -14.10 56.84
N GLU A 1132 -6.59 -14.83 57.25
CA GLU A 1132 -7.55 -14.42 58.27
C GLU A 1132 -6.90 -14.37 59.66
N MET A 1133 -6.04 -15.33 60.01
CA MET A 1133 -5.28 -15.29 61.26
C MET A 1133 -4.31 -14.09 61.30
N GLN A 1134 -3.66 -13.75 60.19
CA GLN A 1134 -2.85 -12.54 60.08
C GLN A 1134 -3.68 -11.26 60.21
N GLN A 1135 -4.89 -11.20 59.63
CA GLN A 1135 -5.80 -10.07 59.85
C GLN A 1135 -6.21 -9.92 61.33
N VAL A 1136 -6.48 -11.03 62.03
CA VAL A 1136 -6.76 -11.03 63.49
C VAL A 1136 -5.56 -10.49 64.28
N LEU A 1137 -4.32 -10.88 63.93
CA LEU A 1137 -3.11 -10.34 64.54
C LEU A 1137 -2.94 -8.85 64.28
N ARG A 1138 -3.06 -8.40 63.01
CA ARG A 1138 -2.96 -6.98 62.64
C ARG A 1138 -4.01 -6.15 63.37
N ALA A 1139 -5.27 -6.60 63.42
CA ALA A 1139 -6.33 -5.92 64.19
C ALA A 1139 -5.95 -5.78 65.67
N SER A 1140 -5.42 -6.85 66.27
CA SER A 1140 -4.98 -6.83 67.68
C SER A 1140 -3.83 -5.86 67.92
N ILE A 1141 -2.80 -5.86 67.06
CA ILE A 1141 -1.67 -4.93 67.14
C ILE A 1141 -2.14 -3.48 66.97
N ALA A 1142 -3.04 -3.21 66.02
CA ALA A 1142 -3.61 -1.90 65.79
C ALA A 1142 -4.37 -1.38 67.02
N PHE A 1143 -5.23 -2.19 67.66
CA PHE A 1143 -5.88 -1.79 68.91
C PHE A 1143 -4.92 -1.63 70.08
N SER A 1144 -3.81 -2.38 70.11
CA SER A 1144 -2.76 -2.17 71.11
C SER A 1144 -2.04 -0.83 70.92
N PHE A 1145 -1.64 -0.48 69.69
CA PHE A 1145 -1.07 0.84 69.38
C PHE A 1145 -2.06 1.99 69.59
N ALA A 1146 -3.35 1.75 69.40
CA ALA A 1146 -4.43 2.69 69.73
C ALA A 1146 -4.69 2.83 71.25
N ASN A 1147 -4.11 1.96 72.08
CA ASN A 1147 -4.37 1.83 73.51
C ASN A 1147 -5.86 1.56 73.85
N ASP A 1148 -6.53 0.73 73.03
CA ASP A 1148 -7.92 0.30 73.23
C ASP A 1148 -8.01 -1.13 73.82
N GLU A 1149 -7.94 -1.20 75.15
CA GLU A 1149 -8.10 -2.47 75.89
C GLU A 1149 -9.48 -3.12 75.69
N TYR A 1150 -10.55 -2.34 75.47
CA TYR A 1150 -11.89 -2.89 75.25
C TYR A 1150 -12.02 -3.58 73.89
N ALA A 1151 -11.29 -3.12 72.88
CA ALA A 1151 -11.18 -3.80 71.60
C ALA A 1151 -10.30 -5.05 71.65
N LEU A 1152 -9.17 -4.99 72.37
CA LEU A 1152 -8.31 -6.15 72.62
C LEU A 1152 -9.06 -7.27 73.36
N GLU A 1153 -9.72 -6.97 74.47
CA GLU A 1153 -10.52 -7.96 75.22
C GLU A 1153 -11.62 -8.58 74.36
N ARG A 1154 -12.26 -7.77 73.51
CA ARG A 1154 -13.31 -8.22 72.58
C ARG A 1154 -12.77 -9.15 71.49
N LEU A 1155 -11.66 -8.79 70.85
CA LEU A 1155 -11.01 -9.64 69.85
C LEU A 1155 -10.57 -10.97 70.47
N ARG A 1156 -9.93 -10.92 71.64
CA ARG A 1156 -9.56 -12.12 72.39
C ARG A 1156 -10.77 -12.99 72.68
N ALA A 1157 -11.82 -12.44 73.29
CA ALA A 1157 -13.05 -13.19 73.60
C ALA A 1157 -13.77 -13.79 72.37
N ARG A 1158 -13.56 -13.24 71.17
CA ARG A 1158 -14.10 -13.77 69.90
C ARG A 1158 -13.21 -14.87 69.29
N PHE A 1159 -11.91 -14.62 69.20
CA PHE A 1159 -11.00 -15.40 68.36
C PHE A 1159 -10.03 -16.33 69.12
N ASP A 1160 -9.91 -16.24 70.45
CA ASP A 1160 -9.03 -17.08 71.29
C ASP A 1160 -9.12 -18.57 70.93
N GLY A 1161 -10.32 -19.16 70.94
CA GLY A 1161 -10.52 -20.58 70.59
C GLY A 1161 -10.32 -20.95 69.11
N LYS A 1162 -10.06 -20.00 68.22
CA LYS A 1162 -9.65 -20.26 66.81
C LYS A 1162 -8.16 -20.02 66.59
N MET A 1163 -7.61 -19.01 67.25
CA MET A 1163 -6.18 -18.68 67.17
C MET A 1163 -5.33 -19.63 68.01
N SER A 1164 -5.85 -20.18 69.10
CA SER A 1164 -5.12 -21.05 70.04
C SER A 1164 -4.64 -22.39 69.46
N GLU A 1165 -5.25 -22.84 68.36
CA GLU A 1165 -4.89 -24.08 67.67
C GLU A 1165 -4.07 -23.84 66.38
N GLY A 1166 -3.85 -22.58 65.99
CA GLY A 1166 -3.15 -22.19 64.76
C GLY A 1166 -1.67 -21.84 64.95
N ILE A 1167 -0.95 -21.68 63.83
CA ILE A 1167 0.49 -21.35 63.81
C ILE A 1167 0.83 -20.05 64.55
N TYR A 1168 -0.15 -19.14 64.65
CA TYR A 1168 -0.02 -17.83 65.28
C TYR A 1168 -0.47 -17.77 66.75
N ALA A 1169 -0.79 -18.91 67.39
CA ALA A 1169 -1.30 -18.95 68.77
C ALA A 1169 -0.47 -18.12 69.77
N SER A 1170 0.86 -18.34 69.79
CA SER A 1170 1.78 -17.62 70.68
C SER A 1170 1.87 -16.12 70.37
N ALA A 1171 1.79 -15.74 69.09
CA ALA A 1171 1.76 -14.34 68.68
C ALA A 1171 0.47 -13.66 69.15
N PHE A 1172 -0.68 -14.34 68.98
CA PHE A 1172 -2.00 -13.85 69.39
C PHE A 1172 -2.10 -13.66 70.91
N ASP A 1173 -1.60 -14.62 71.69
CA ASP A 1173 -1.53 -14.53 73.15
C ASP A 1173 -0.77 -13.29 73.63
N VAL A 1174 0.33 -12.95 72.96
CA VAL A 1174 1.21 -11.82 73.28
C VAL A 1174 0.59 -10.48 72.88
N VAL A 1175 -0.02 -10.37 71.69
CA VAL A 1175 -0.62 -9.09 71.22
C VAL A 1175 -1.98 -8.79 71.84
N THR A 1176 -2.65 -9.79 72.42
CA THR A 1176 -3.90 -9.61 73.17
C THR A 1176 -3.73 -9.68 74.69
N ALA A 1177 -2.49 -9.59 75.19
CA ALA A 1177 -2.23 -9.43 76.62
C ALA A 1177 -2.59 -7.99 77.08
N PRO A 1178 -2.97 -7.78 78.36
CA PRO A 1178 -3.20 -6.43 78.91
C PRO A 1178 -2.02 -5.50 78.64
N ILE A 1179 -2.26 -4.26 78.24
CA ILE A 1179 -1.22 -3.39 77.64
C ILE A 1179 -0.10 -3.12 78.65
N GLU A 1180 -0.44 -2.96 79.94
CA GLU A 1180 0.52 -2.83 81.05
C GLU A 1180 1.53 -4.01 81.18
N THR A 1181 1.23 -5.17 80.57
CA THR A 1181 2.04 -6.40 80.63
C THR A 1181 2.79 -6.70 79.33
N GLN A 1182 2.60 -5.90 78.27
CA GLN A 1182 3.24 -6.11 76.98
C GLN A 1182 4.73 -5.70 77.03
N GLY A 1183 5.61 -6.68 76.82
CA GLY A 1183 7.07 -6.56 76.95
C GLY A 1183 7.81 -6.41 75.61
N SER A 1184 9.09 -6.84 75.58
CA SER A 1184 9.84 -6.96 74.31
C SER A 1184 9.16 -7.88 73.31
N ALA A 1185 8.63 -9.03 73.77
CA ALA A 1185 7.93 -10.00 72.93
C ALA A 1185 6.78 -9.38 72.10
N PHE A 1186 6.04 -8.41 72.65
CA PHE A 1186 5.03 -7.68 71.87
C PHE A 1186 5.67 -6.87 70.75
N ARG A 1187 6.74 -6.11 71.03
CA ARG A 1187 7.44 -5.32 70.02
C ARG A 1187 8.06 -6.17 68.92
N ASP A 1188 8.49 -7.39 69.24
CA ASP A 1188 9.09 -8.30 68.27
C ASP A 1188 8.03 -8.91 67.35
N VAL A 1189 6.88 -9.36 67.91
CA VAL A 1189 5.71 -9.80 67.11
C VAL A 1189 5.13 -8.64 66.29
N ALA A 1190 4.97 -7.46 66.91
CA ALA A 1190 4.43 -6.28 66.23
C ALA A 1190 5.35 -5.81 65.09
N ARG A 1191 6.68 -5.87 65.24
CA ARG A 1191 7.63 -5.56 64.16
C ARG A 1191 7.51 -6.57 63.01
N GLY A 1192 7.46 -7.86 63.31
CA GLY A 1192 7.32 -8.91 62.28
C GLY A 1192 6.02 -8.80 61.50
N ILE A 1193 4.90 -8.50 62.16
CA ILE A 1193 3.59 -8.35 61.51
C ILE A 1193 3.40 -6.98 60.85
N ALA A 1194 4.02 -5.90 61.36
CA ALA A 1194 3.98 -4.58 60.74
C ALA A 1194 4.86 -4.47 59.48
N GLY A 1195 5.91 -5.30 59.37
CA GLY A 1195 6.79 -5.36 58.20
C GLY A 1195 6.26 -6.24 57.05
N LEU A 1196 5.09 -6.88 57.20
CA LEU A 1196 4.51 -7.69 56.13
C LEU A 1196 4.13 -6.83 54.92
N ASN A 1197 4.73 -7.08 53.76
CA ASN A 1197 4.38 -6.39 52.53
C ASN A 1197 3.00 -6.85 52.01
N THR A 1198 1.99 -6.03 52.25
CA THR A 1198 0.61 -6.32 51.85
C THR A 1198 0.33 -6.07 50.36
N LEU A 1199 1.29 -5.51 49.62
CA LEU A 1199 1.15 -5.27 48.18
C LEU A 1199 0.97 -6.59 47.42
N ASN A 1200 1.79 -7.61 47.72
CA ASN A 1200 1.72 -8.93 47.06
C ASN A 1200 0.34 -9.58 47.22
N ARG A 1201 -0.25 -9.46 48.43
CA ARG A 1201 -1.62 -9.89 48.69
C ARG A 1201 -2.64 -9.08 47.89
N PHE A 1202 -2.52 -7.75 47.90
CA PHE A 1202 -3.40 -6.88 47.10
C PHE A 1202 -3.36 -7.24 45.60
N LEU A 1203 -2.18 -7.53 45.04
CA LEU A 1203 -2.01 -7.94 43.65
C LEU A 1203 -2.70 -9.28 43.36
N ALA A 1204 -2.60 -10.26 44.26
CA ALA A 1204 -3.27 -11.56 44.14
C ALA A 1204 -4.80 -11.45 44.26
N ASP A 1205 -5.30 -10.70 45.25
CA ASP A 1205 -6.72 -10.38 45.44
C ASP A 1205 -7.28 -9.60 44.24
N TYR A 1206 -6.49 -8.68 43.67
CA TYR A 1206 -6.89 -7.91 42.48
C TYR A 1206 -6.98 -8.79 41.23
N ARG A 1207 -5.95 -9.59 40.92
CA ARG A 1207 -5.98 -10.53 39.78
C ARG A 1207 -7.16 -11.49 39.89
N SER A 1208 -7.32 -12.16 41.04
CA SER A 1208 -8.42 -13.13 41.24
C SER A 1208 -9.82 -12.51 41.12
N THR A 1209 -10.01 -11.25 41.54
CA THR A 1209 -11.32 -10.57 41.55
C THR A 1209 -11.66 -9.85 40.24
N PHE A 1210 -10.65 -9.26 39.56
CA PHE A 1210 -10.84 -8.36 38.43
C PHE A 1210 -10.25 -8.86 37.11
N SER A 1211 -9.11 -9.60 37.10
CA SER A 1211 -8.52 -10.14 35.85
C SER A 1211 -9.09 -11.50 35.44
N SER A 1212 -9.98 -12.09 36.24
CA SER A 1212 -10.71 -13.33 35.94
C SER A 1212 -12.06 -13.11 35.23
N GLN A 1213 -12.52 -11.86 35.13
CA GLN A 1213 -13.76 -11.49 34.41
C GLN A 1213 -13.56 -11.33 32.89
N THR A 1214 -12.35 -11.62 32.41
CA THR A 1214 -11.99 -11.81 31.00
C THR A 1214 -12.74 -13.01 30.45
N THR A 1215 -14.01 -12.78 30.11
CA THR A 1215 -14.82 -13.76 29.39
C THR A 1215 -14.11 -14.05 28.06
N PRO A 1216 -13.76 -15.31 27.73
CA PRO A 1216 -13.31 -15.62 26.39
C PRO A 1216 -14.46 -15.22 25.45
N ILE A 1217 -14.22 -14.23 24.59
CA ILE A 1217 -15.23 -13.76 23.66
C ILE A 1217 -15.51 -14.93 22.73
N ALA A 1218 -16.63 -15.61 22.95
CA ALA A 1218 -16.97 -16.81 22.22
C ALA A 1218 -16.91 -16.54 20.72
N SER A 1219 -16.13 -17.36 20.00
CA SER A 1219 -16.03 -17.30 18.54
C SER A 1219 -17.44 -17.27 17.93
N PRO A 1220 -17.76 -16.30 17.05
CA PRO A 1220 -18.95 -16.41 16.21
C PRO A 1220 -18.84 -17.72 15.43
N GLY A 1221 -19.80 -18.62 15.63
CA GLY A 1221 -19.73 -19.96 15.05
C GLY A 1221 -20.08 -19.98 13.56
N ALA A 1222 -19.34 -20.82 12.83
CA ALA A 1222 -19.46 -21.16 11.40
C ALA A 1222 -19.08 -20.04 10.41
#